data_AF-A0A2W5ZA41-F1
#
_entry.id   AF-A0A2W5ZA41-F1
#
_cell.length_a   1.000
_cell.length_b   1.000
_cell.length_c   1.000
_cell.angle_alpha   90.00
_cell.angle_beta   90.00
_cell.angle_gamma   90.00
#
_symmetry.space_group_name_H-M   'P 1'
#
loop_
_entity.id
_entity.type
_entity.pdbx_description
1 polymer ?
#
loop_
_entity_poly.entity_id
_entity_poly.type
_entity_poly.pdbx_seq_one_letter_code
_entity_poly.pdbx_strand_id
1 'polypeptide(L)'
;MSYRLFEREAEREAEEFKFRFDVYPITQRRGMHTQVPTFLINIHKIDSVQDADAYIARLNAIPKLFDQLIGSLRTRENKGVIAPRFVFPLVLDACHKVIRGKPFDSSGDKSPLLVDFTKKIGALGNVDSETRDRLLSQATTALKESIKPAYEKLIGFLEEQSKRANDDAGAWKLRDGADFYRSCLRISTTTDLSAKDIHETGLKEVSRIQAEMIKVKDKVRFKGDLQAFFKFMREDQRFYLPDTEEGRSKYLANAISIIDEMKKHLGELFLTKPKADIVVKAVESFRDLSAGHAFYQRPSPDGKWAGTFYVNLHNIASNPTYQLEALAYHEGIPGHHMQTVIAQQLTGIPKFRRFSNAYTAYSEGWGLYSELTPKEIGMYQDPYSDFGRLAQELWPAARLVVDTGIHEKKWTREKAIDYLKQNTPNSEADCIDSVYRYIVNPGQATAYTIGMIKILELREKARKELGSKFDIRDFHNAVLSNGEVPLDVLQEQIERWIHSKKLARRKVCVLCVRVSSAWRNAAVFSPSMLKADAESRRINRRKFIALGSAGLGALAVQRAAARELGDGRRPYGERSPFEHAGRSFGTSVTPGTGSSRTPLQDLCGTITPSSLHFERHHSGVPKIDPNAHELLLEGLVERPVVFTLKELRRFPAVSRVYFLECAGNSGREHEGRPGENAQKSHGLLSNTEWTGVPLKIVLDEAGLKRSARWIVAEGADASRLSRSLPLEKALADVLLAYGQNGEPLRPEQGYPLRLVVPGWEGNVNIKWVDRIMVTDEPFMTRDEAANSTDLMPDGKARWFTFVMEAKSVITHPSGEQFLDRKGFYEISGLAWSGRGRITRVEVSTDAGKSWKDAQLNGPVLPKAATRFSLLWRWEGDEAALQSRCTDETGYLQPTREQLISVRGLHPGPDGFNHYNGIKTWFVHKDGKVSHV
;
A
#
# COMPACT_ATOMS: atom_id res chain seq x y z
N MET A 1 10.55 1.72 1.77
CA MET A 1 10.16 0.58 0.90
C MET A 1 8.68 0.65 0.54
N SER A 2 7.75 0.50 1.49
CA SER A 2 6.32 0.48 1.16
C SER A 2 5.83 1.74 0.42
N TYR A 3 6.25 2.93 0.85
CA TYR A 3 5.95 4.18 0.14
C TYR A 3 6.43 4.17 -1.31
N ARG A 4 7.71 3.84 -1.55
CA ARG A 4 8.31 3.73 -2.89
C ARG A 4 7.57 2.73 -3.80
N LEU A 5 7.09 1.61 -3.26
CA LEU A 5 6.34 0.63 -4.05
C LEU A 5 4.94 1.16 -4.42
N PHE A 6 4.29 1.88 -3.50
CA PHE A 6 3.01 2.54 -3.77
C PHE A 6 3.14 3.66 -4.80
N GLU A 7 4.14 4.53 -4.64
CA GLU A 7 4.45 5.61 -5.60
C GLU A 7 4.73 5.04 -6.99
N ARG A 8 5.57 4.01 -7.10
CA ARG A 8 5.85 3.33 -8.37
C ARG A 8 4.60 2.73 -9.01
N GLU A 9 3.70 2.16 -8.21
CA GLU A 9 2.44 1.61 -8.70
C GLU A 9 1.52 2.73 -9.24
N ALA A 10 1.42 3.86 -8.55
CA ALA A 10 0.66 5.02 -9.01
C ALA A 10 1.26 5.68 -10.27
N GLU A 11 2.58 5.84 -10.33
CA GLU A 11 3.29 6.34 -11.51
C GLU A 11 3.07 5.42 -12.71
N ARG A 12 3.19 4.11 -12.50
CA ARG A 12 2.92 3.10 -13.52
C ARG A 12 1.47 3.21 -14.03
N GLU A 13 0.49 3.29 -13.13
CA GLU A 13 -0.92 3.44 -13.52
C GLU A 13 -1.16 4.72 -14.34
N ALA A 14 -0.51 5.83 -13.97
CA ALA A 14 -0.59 7.07 -14.72
C ALA A 14 0.05 6.95 -16.13
N GLU A 15 1.20 6.29 -16.23
CA GLU A 15 1.88 6.04 -17.52
C GLU A 15 1.06 5.12 -18.43
N GLU A 16 0.44 4.08 -17.85
CA GLU A 16 -0.40 3.12 -18.56
C GLU A 16 -1.75 3.69 -18.98
N PHE A 17 -2.22 4.77 -18.35
CA PHE A 17 -3.54 5.34 -18.63
C PHE A 17 -3.72 5.73 -20.10
N LYS A 18 -2.63 6.11 -20.80
CA LYS A 18 -2.68 6.39 -22.24
C LYS A 18 -3.08 5.16 -23.07
N PHE A 19 -2.73 3.96 -22.61
CA PHE A 19 -3.02 2.67 -23.24
C PHE A 19 -4.31 1.98 -22.76
N ARG A 20 -5.15 2.66 -21.96
CA ARG A 20 -6.38 2.07 -21.38
C ARG A 20 -7.34 1.45 -22.40
N PHE A 21 -7.25 1.83 -23.67
CA PHE A 21 -8.07 1.29 -24.77
C PHE A 21 -7.35 0.27 -25.65
N ASP A 22 -6.07 0.00 -25.42
CA ASP A 22 -5.22 -0.91 -26.21
C ASP A 22 -5.24 -2.37 -25.68
N VAL A 23 -6.14 -2.65 -24.74
CA VAL A 23 -6.38 -3.98 -24.15
C VAL A 23 -7.75 -4.53 -24.52
N TYR A 24 -7.86 -5.86 -24.62
CA TYR A 24 -9.11 -6.57 -24.87
C TYR A 24 -9.87 -6.83 -23.56
N PRO A 25 -11.05 -6.20 -23.35
CA PRO A 25 -11.84 -6.37 -22.11
C PRO A 25 -12.49 -7.76 -21.98
N ILE A 26 -12.65 -8.45 -23.11
CA ILE A 26 -13.22 -9.79 -23.19
C ILE A 26 -12.29 -10.63 -24.06
N THR A 27 -11.88 -11.77 -23.53
CA THR A 27 -11.11 -12.81 -24.21
C THR A 27 -11.57 -14.17 -23.70
N GLN A 28 -11.14 -15.24 -24.35
CA GLN A 28 -11.40 -16.62 -23.92
C GLN A 28 -10.83 -16.94 -22.52
N ARG A 29 -9.91 -16.12 -22.01
CA ARG A 29 -9.26 -16.31 -20.70
C ARG A 29 -9.85 -15.42 -19.60
N ARG A 30 -10.43 -14.27 -19.94
CA ARG A 30 -10.89 -13.27 -18.97
C ARG A 30 -11.97 -12.35 -19.51
N GLY A 31 -12.80 -11.84 -18.63
CA GLY A 31 -13.76 -10.77 -18.91
C GLY A 31 -15.01 -10.91 -18.06
N MET A 32 -15.88 -9.90 -18.08
CA MET A 32 -17.07 -9.87 -17.22
C MET A 32 -18.02 -11.06 -17.49
N HIS A 33 -18.09 -11.55 -18.74
CA HIS A 33 -18.89 -12.72 -19.12
C HIS A 33 -18.60 -14.00 -18.32
N THR A 34 -17.37 -14.17 -17.82
CA THR A 34 -16.97 -15.33 -17.00
C THR A 34 -16.68 -14.93 -15.55
N GLN A 35 -16.09 -13.76 -15.31
CA GLN A 35 -15.75 -13.29 -13.96
C GLN A 35 -16.97 -13.15 -13.05
N VAL A 36 -18.09 -12.67 -13.58
CA VAL A 36 -19.32 -12.49 -12.81
C VAL A 36 -19.89 -13.81 -12.31
N PRO A 37 -20.16 -14.83 -13.16
CA PRO A 37 -20.63 -16.12 -12.67
C PRO A 37 -19.59 -16.81 -11.77
N THR A 38 -18.29 -16.71 -12.07
CA THR A 38 -17.24 -17.25 -11.19
C THR A 38 -17.27 -16.61 -9.79
N PHE A 39 -17.44 -15.29 -9.69
CA PHE A 39 -17.55 -14.59 -8.40
C PHE A 39 -18.79 -15.04 -7.64
N LEU A 40 -19.95 -15.08 -8.29
CA LEU A 40 -21.21 -15.46 -7.66
C LEU A 40 -21.16 -16.90 -7.13
N ILE A 41 -20.65 -17.83 -7.93
CA ILE A 41 -20.58 -19.25 -7.56
C ILE A 41 -19.55 -19.47 -6.45
N ASN A 42 -18.34 -18.93 -6.58
CA ASN A 42 -17.22 -19.33 -5.73
C ASN A 42 -16.93 -18.38 -4.56
N ILE A 43 -17.35 -17.12 -4.64
CA ILE A 43 -16.96 -16.08 -3.67
C ILE A 43 -18.17 -15.55 -2.89
N HIS A 44 -19.31 -15.33 -3.55
CA HIS A 44 -20.52 -14.87 -2.87
C HIS A 44 -21.12 -15.99 -2.02
N LYS A 45 -21.05 -15.84 -0.69
CA LYS A 45 -21.70 -16.72 0.28
C LYS A 45 -23.15 -16.35 0.51
N ILE A 46 -23.97 -17.33 0.88
CA ILE A 46 -25.35 -17.12 1.32
C ILE A 46 -25.47 -17.77 2.69
N ASP A 47 -25.13 -17.00 3.73
CA ASP A 47 -25.18 -17.45 5.13
C ASP A 47 -26.43 -16.90 5.84
N SER A 48 -27.18 -16.00 5.17
CA SER A 48 -28.43 -15.38 5.64
C SER A 48 -29.39 -15.09 4.48
N VAL A 49 -30.64 -14.72 4.81
CA VAL A 49 -31.63 -14.25 3.81
C VAL A 49 -31.14 -12.98 3.10
N GLN A 50 -30.49 -12.07 3.83
CA GLN A 50 -29.94 -10.83 3.29
C GLN A 50 -28.83 -11.10 2.26
N ASP A 51 -28.03 -12.14 2.46
CA ASP A 51 -27.00 -12.54 1.49
C ASP A 51 -27.63 -13.12 0.21
N ALA A 52 -28.75 -13.83 0.33
CA ALA A 52 -29.52 -14.32 -0.82
C ALA A 52 -30.12 -13.17 -1.62
N ASP A 53 -30.74 -12.20 -0.94
CA ASP A 53 -31.27 -10.99 -1.55
C ASP A 53 -30.14 -10.19 -2.25
N ALA A 54 -28.94 -10.12 -1.64
CA ALA A 54 -27.77 -9.48 -2.25
C ALA A 54 -27.27 -10.22 -3.51
N TYR A 55 -27.32 -11.56 -3.53
CA TYR A 55 -27.00 -12.35 -4.73
C TYR A 55 -27.99 -12.02 -5.85
N ILE A 56 -29.30 -12.00 -5.56
CA ILE A 56 -30.36 -11.65 -6.51
C ILE A 56 -30.18 -10.21 -7.03
N ALA A 57 -29.87 -9.26 -6.14
CA ALA A 57 -29.59 -7.88 -6.52
C ALA A 57 -28.41 -7.77 -7.50
N ARG A 58 -27.35 -8.58 -7.33
CA ARG A 58 -26.24 -8.66 -8.28
C ARG A 58 -26.67 -9.23 -9.63
N LEU A 59 -27.53 -10.26 -9.65
CA LEU A 59 -28.10 -10.80 -10.89
C LEU A 59 -28.85 -9.70 -11.67
N ASN A 60 -29.68 -8.93 -10.98
CA ASN A 60 -30.44 -7.83 -11.57
C ASN A 60 -29.59 -6.62 -12.00
N ALA A 61 -28.36 -6.49 -11.49
CA ALA A 61 -27.44 -5.39 -11.87
C ALA A 61 -26.62 -5.70 -13.13
N ILE A 62 -26.57 -6.96 -13.58
CA ILE A 62 -25.76 -7.39 -14.74
C ILE A 62 -26.14 -6.70 -16.06
N PRO A 63 -27.42 -6.43 -16.39
CA PRO A 63 -27.76 -5.66 -17.58
C PRO A 63 -27.01 -4.32 -17.68
N LYS A 64 -26.97 -3.55 -16.60
CA LYS A 64 -26.26 -2.26 -16.55
C LYS A 64 -24.75 -2.44 -16.74
N LEU A 65 -24.17 -3.46 -16.12
CA LEU A 65 -22.75 -3.78 -16.26
C LEU A 65 -22.40 -4.15 -17.72
N PHE A 66 -23.24 -4.95 -18.37
CA PHE A 66 -23.01 -5.40 -19.75
C PHE A 66 -23.23 -4.27 -20.76
N ASP A 67 -24.17 -3.36 -20.49
CA ASP A 67 -24.33 -2.15 -21.30
C ASP A 67 -23.08 -1.26 -21.26
N GLN A 68 -22.50 -1.07 -20.07
CA GLN A 68 -21.24 -0.35 -19.91
C GLN A 68 -20.08 -1.07 -20.62
N LEU A 69 -20.03 -2.40 -20.53
CA LEU A 69 -19.04 -3.22 -21.23
C LEU A 69 -19.15 -3.07 -22.75
N ILE A 70 -20.37 -3.16 -23.31
CA ILE A 70 -20.61 -2.98 -24.74
C ILE A 70 -20.21 -1.56 -25.18
N GLY A 71 -20.53 -0.52 -24.40
CA GLY A 71 -20.07 0.84 -24.68
C GLY A 71 -18.54 0.97 -24.69
N SER A 72 -17.87 0.29 -23.76
CA SER A 72 -16.40 0.20 -23.67
C SER A 72 -15.78 -0.55 -24.85
N LEU A 73 -16.44 -1.59 -25.36
CA LEU A 73 -16.04 -2.33 -26.56
C LEU A 73 -16.22 -1.48 -27.83
N ARG A 74 -17.34 -0.77 -27.98
CA ARG A 74 -17.57 0.17 -29.10
C ARG A 74 -16.51 1.28 -29.14
N THR A 75 -16.14 1.80 -27.98
CA THR A 75 -15.07 2.83 -27.86
C THR A 75 -13.73 2.32 -28.38
N ARG A 76 -13.42 1.05 -28.13
CA ARG A 76 -12.19 0.39 -28.60
C ARG A 76 -12.26 0.05 -30.08
N GLU A 77 -13.39 -0.42 -30.55
CA GLU A 77 -13.67 -0.67 -31.96
C GLU A 77 -13.46 0.61 -32.80
N ASN A 78 -13.98 1.75 -32.34
CA ASN A 78 -13.75 3.06 -32.98
C ASN A 78 -12.27 3.51 -33.00
N LYS A 79 -11.43 2.88 -32.18
CA LYS A 79 -9.97 3.10 -32.13
C LYS A 79 -9.19 2.02 -32.90
N GLY A 80 -9.88 1.10 -33.58
CA GLY A 80 -9.26 -0.03 -34.28
C GLY A 80 -8.83 -1.18 -33.37
N VAL A 81 -9.23 -1.18 -32.08
CA VAL A 81 -8.87 -2.22 -31.12
C VAL A 81 -9.98 -3.25 -31.03
N ILE A 82 -9.87 -4.28 -31.88
CA ILE A 82 -10.76 -5.45 -31.91
C ILE A 82 -9.94 -6.70 -31.61
N ALA A 83 -10.49 -7.61 -30.81
CA ALA A 83 -9.86 -8.90 -30.54
C ALA A 83 -9.65 -9.68 -31.85
N PRO A 84 -8.63 -10.55 -31.94
CA PRO A 84 -8.45 -11.41 -33.11
C PRO A 84 -9.67 -12.32 -33.37
N ARG A 85 -9.94 -12.64 -34.64
CA ARG A 85 -11.15 -13.39 -35.05
C ARG A 85 -11.32 -14.72 -34.30
N PHE A 86 -10.23 -15.45 -34.08
CA PHE A 86 -10.26 -16.75 -33.40
C PHE A 86 -10.73 -16.69 -31.94
N VAL A 87 -10.75 -15.50 -31.31
CA VAL A 87 -11.21 -15.31 -29.92
C VAL A 87 -12.73 -15.39 -29.83
N PHE A 88 -13.46 -14.91 -30.85
CA PHE A 88 -14.92 -14.77 -30.79
C PHE A 88 -15.65 -16.10 -30.60
N PRO A 89 -15.36 -17.17 -31.36
CA PRO A 89 -16.03 -18.46 -31.14
C PRO A 89 -15.89 -18.98 -29.71
N LEU A 90 -14.72 -18.80 -29.09
CA LEU A 90 -14.43 -19.26 -27.72
C LEU A 90 -15.20 -18.44 -26.67
N VAL A 91 -15.27 -17.12 -26.84
CA VAL A 91 -16.03 -16.22 -25.96
C VAL A 91 -17.54 -16.47 -26.10
N LEU A 92 -18.02 -16.63 -27.34
CA LEU A 92 -19.43 -16.90 -27.62
C LEU A 92 -19.87 -18.23 -27.01
N ASP A 93 -19.09 -19.30 -27.17
CA ASP A 93 -19.35 -20.58 -26.52
C ASP A 93 -19.44 -20.46 -24.99
N ALA A 94 -18.51 -19.71 -24.36
CA ALA A 94 -18.57 -19.45 -22.93
C ALA A 94 -19.83 -18.68 -22.52
N CYS A 95 -20.24 -17.67 -23.29
CA CYS A 95 -21.49 -16.93 -23.06
C CYS A 95 -22.72 -17.85 -23.17
N HIS A 96 -22.81 -18.67 -24.21
CA HIS A 96 -23.91 -19.61 -24.41
C HIS A 96 -24.01 -20.64 -23.28
N LYS A 97 -22.87 -21.15 -22.79
CA LYS A 97 -22.83 -22.09 -21.66
C LYS A 97 -23.40 -21.50 -20.37
N VAL A 98 -23.22 -20.20 -20.12
CA VAL A 98 -23.79 -19.53 -18.93
C VAL A 98 -25.32 -19.49 -18.98
N ILE A 99 -25.90 -19.28 -20.16
CA ILE A 99 -27.35 -19.16 -20.36
C ILE A 99 -28.01 -20.43 -20.90
N ARG A 100 -27.35 -21.57 -20.80
CA ARG A 100 -27.91 -22.89 -21.15
C ARG A 100 -28.49 -23.56 -19.91
N GLY A 101 -29.58 -24.30 -20.07
CA GLY A 101 -30.24 -25.00 -18.97
C GLY A 101 -31.38 -24.21 -18.33
N LYS A 102 -32.13 -24.85 -17.44
CA LYS A 102 -33.16 -24.17 -16.65
C LYS A 102 -32.56 -23.03 -15.81
N PRO A 103 -33.20 -21.86 -15.72
CA PRO A 103 -34.56 -21.57 -16.19
C PRO A 103 -34.60 -20.91 -17.59
N PHE A 104 -33.50 -20.93 -18.35
CA PHE A 104 -33.39 -20.23 -19.63
C PHE A 104 -34.03 -20.96 -20.80
N ASP A 105 -34.04 -22.29 -20.76
CA ASP A 105 -34.64 -23.19 -21.73
C ASP A 105 -35.42 -24.33 -21.05
N SER A 106 -35.99 -25.22 -21.86
CA SER A 106 -36.79 -26.38 -21.41
C SER A 106 -35.97 -27.65 -21.19
N SER A 107 -34.64 -27.59 -21.22
CA SER A 107 -33.79 -28.77 -21.02
C SER A 107 -33.94 -29.35 -19.60
N GLY A 108 -33.54 -30.62 -19.43
CA GLY A 108 -33.62 -31.31 -18.14
C GLY A 108 -32.73 -30.67 -17.06
N ASP A 109 -31.57 -30.17 -17.45
CA ASP A 109 -30.50 -29.73 -16.55
C ASP A 109 -30.67 -28.27 -16.11
N LYS A 110 -30.27 -27.97 -14.86
CA LYS A 110 -30.23 -26.60 -14.34
C LYS A 110 -28.96 -25.88 -14.81
N SER A 111 -29.09 -24.59 -15.13
CA SER A 111 -27.95 -23.72 -15.42
C SER A 111 -26.99 -23.63 -14.22
N PRO A 112 -25.68 -23.36 -14.43
CA PRO A 112 -24.69 -23.33 -13.35
C PRO A 112 -25.05 -22.37 -12.20
N LEU A 113 -25.61 -21.19 -12.53
CA LEU A 113 -26.05 -20.20 -11.53
C LEU A 113 -27.26 -20.70 -10.73
N LEU A 114 -28.21 -21.38 -11.38
CA LEU A 114 -29.37 -21.94 -10.67
C LEU A 114 -28.97 -23.13 -9.79
N VAL A 115 -28.03 -23.97 -10.23
CA VAL A 115 -27.46 -25.06 -9.42
C VAL A 115 -26.83 -24.50 -8.15
N ASP A 116 -25.94 -23.52 -8.29
CA ASP A 116 -25.26 -22.87 -7.16
C ASP A 116 -26.25 -22.23 -6.19
N PHE A 117 -27.15 -21.39 -6.69
CA PHE A 117 -28.11 -20.67 -5.86
C PHE A 117 -29.04 -21.65 -5.14
N THR A 118 -29.57 -22.68 -5.83
CA THR A 118 -30.41 -23.70 -5.20
C THR A 118 -29.66 -24.42 -4.08
N LYS A 119 -28.41 -24.81 -4.32
CA LYS A 119 -27.58 -25.51 -3.33
C LYS A 119 -27.36 -24.65 -2.08
N LYS A 120 -27.02 -23.36 -2.28
CA LYS A 120 -26.77 -22.42 -1.19
C LYS A 120 -28.03 -22.11 -0.38
N ILE A 121 -29.17 -21.90 -1.04
CA ILE A 121 -30.46 -21.72 -0.36
C ILE A 121 -30.88 -22.98 0.41
N GLY A 122 -30.65 -24.16 -0.16
CA GLY A 122 -30.93 -25.43 0.50
C GLY A 122 -30.09 -25.66 1.77
N ALA A 123 -28.90 -25.04 1.85
CA ALA A 123 -28.03 -25.11 3.01
C ALA A 123 -28.37 -24.09 4.13
N LEU A 124 -29.29 -23.15 3.89
CA LEU A 124 -29.71 -22.18 4.91
C LEU A 124 -30.56 -22.86 5.99
N GLY A 125 -30.02 -22.90 7.21
CA GLY A 125 -30.77 -23.24 8.43
C GLY A 125 -31.72 -22.12 8.85
N ASN A 126 -32.78 -22.45 9.59
CA ASN A 126 -33.71 -21.49 10.22
C ASN A 126 -34.46 -20.53 9.27
N VAL A 127 -34.76 -20.96 8.04
CA VAL A 127 -35.64 -20.25 7.09
C VAL A 127 -36.90 -21.08 6.85
N ASP A 128 -38.07 -20.46 6.82
CA ASP A 128 -39.35 -21.14 6.52
C ASP A 128 -39.45 -21.48 5.01
N SER A 129 -40.39 -22.37 4.65
CA SER A 129 -40.56 -22.80 3.25
C SER A 129 -41.00 -21.67 2.32
N GLU A 130 -41.85 -20.76 2.79
CA GLU A 130 -42.38 -19.65 2.00
C GLU A 130 -41.27 -18.67 1.61
N THR A 131 -40.39 -18.34 2.55
CA THR A 131 -39.21 -17.51 2.30
C THR A 131 -38.24 -18.18 1.33
N ARG A 132 -38.00 -19.49 1.44
CA ARG A 132 -37.15 -20.22 0.47
C ARG A 132 -37.75 -20.20 -0.93
N ASP A 133 -39.04 -20.45 -1.06
CA ASP A 133 -39.74 -20.46 -2.34
C ASP A 133 -39.75 -19.07 -2.98
N ARG A 134 -39.95 -18.01 -2.18
CA ARG A 134 -39.80 -16.61 -2.62
C ARG A 134 -38.41 -16.36 -3.20
N LEU A 135 -37.35 -16.72 -2.48
CA LEU A 135 -35.97 -16.48 -2.91
C LEU A 135 -35.63 -17.26 -4.19
N LEU A 136 -36.04 -18.53 -4.28
CA LEU A 136 -35.86 -19.34 -5.49
C LEU A 136 -36.62 -18.77 -6.68
N SER A 137 -37.87 -18.31 -6.47
CA SER A 137 -38.68 -17.67 -7.49
C SER A 137 -38.04 -16.36 -7.98
N GLN A 138 -37.63 -15.48 -7.07
CA GLN A 138 -36.98 -14.21 -7.40
C GLN A 138 -35.65 -14.40 -8.13
N ALA A 139 -34.82 -15.35 -7.71
CA ALA A 139 -33.60 -15.69 -8.43
C ALA A 139 -33.91 -16.24 -9.84
N THR A 140 -34.90 -17.13 -9.95
CA THR A 140 -35.35 -17.68 -11.24
C THR A 140 -35.86 -16.61 -12.19
N THR A 141 -36.59 -15.61 -11.67
CA THR A 141 -37.02 -14.42 -12.40
C THR A 141 -35.83 -13.57 -12.82
N ALA A 142 -34.90 -13.26 -11.91
CA ALA A 142 -33.69 -12.50 -12.23
C ALA A 142 -32.83 -13.17 -13.32
N LEU A 143 -32.71 -14.51 -13.30
CA LEU A 143 -32.07 -15.27 -14.38
C LEU A 143 -32.79 -15.03 -15.71
N LYS A 144 -34.11 -15.23 -15.77
CA LYS A 144 -34.88 -15.10 -17.03
C LYS A 144 -34.97 -13.67 -17.56
N GLU A 145 -35.19 -12.70 -16.69
CA GLU A 145 -35.53 -11.33 -17.08
C GLU A 145 -34.32 -10.38 -17.09
N SER A 146 -33.26 -10.69 -16.34
CA SER A 146 -32.04 -9.86 -16.32
C SER A 146 -30.86 -10.56 -16.99
N ILE A 147 -30.51 -11.79 -16.60
CA ILE A 147 -29.30 -12.45 -17.10
C ILE A 147 -29.42 -12.80 -18.57
N LYS A 148 -30.48 -13.52 -18.95
CA LYS A 148 -30.63 -14.00 -20.33
C LYS A 148 -30.62 -12.85 -21.35
N PRO A 149 -31.43 -11.77 -21.20
CA PRO A 149 -31.40 -10.66 -22.14
C PRO A 149 -30.05 -9.94 -22.18
N ALA A 150 -29.36 -9.81 -21.03
CA ALA A 150 -28.04 -9.17 -21.00
C ALA A 150 -26.99 -9.98 -21.77
N TYR A 151 -26.94 -11.30 -21.59
CA TYR A 151 -26.03 -12.18 -22.32
C TYR A 151 -26.39 -12.27 -23.81
N GLU A 152 -27.67 -12.37 -24.17
CA GLU A 152 -28.11 -12.35 -25.58
C GLU A 152 -27.71 -11.04 -26.27
N LYS A 153 -27.84 -9.90 -25.58
CA LYS A 153 -27.38 -8.60 -26.08
C LYS A 153 -25.86 -8.56 -26.28
N LEU A 154 -25.09 -9.11 -25.35
CA LEU A 154 -23.63 -9.21 -25.48
C LEU A 154 -23.24 -10.15 -26.63
N ILE A 155 -23.89 -11.31 -26.75
CA ILE A 155 -23.69 -12.29 -27.83
C ILE A 155 -23.92 -11.62 -29.19
N GLY A 156 -25.08 -10.98 -29.39
CA GLY A 156 -25.38 -10.31 -30.66
C GLY A 156 -24.39 -9.20 -30.99
N PHE A 157 -23.92 -8.44 -29.99
CA PHE A 157 -22.85 -7.46 -30.21
C PHE A 157 -21.53 -8.11 -30.64
N LEU A 158 -21.11 -9.20 -29.97
CA LEU A 158 -19.86 -9.90 -30.26
C LEU A 158 -19.90 -10.61 -31.62
N GLU A 159 -21.03 -11.22 -31.99
CA GLU A 159 -21.24 -11.80 -33.33
C GLU A 159 -21.07 -10.74 -34.41
N GLU A 160 -21.68 -9.57 -34.22
CA GLU A 160 -21.57 -8.47 -35.16
C GLU A 160 -20.15 -7.89 -35.21
N GLN A 161 -19.48 -7.76 -34.07
CA GLN A 161 -18.08 -7.32 -33.99
C GLN A 161 -17.13 -8.33 -34.65
N SER A 162 -17.41 -9.63 -34.56
CA SER A 162 -16.57 -10.68 -35.15
C SER A 162 -16.43 -10.55 -36.67
N LYS A 163 -17.45 -10.02 -37.37
CA LYS A 163 -17.44 -9.78 -38.82
C LYS A 163 -16.39 -8.74 -39.24
N ARG A 164 -15.96 -7.88 -38.32
CA ARG A 164 -14.96 -6.83 -38.53
C ARG A 164 -13.58 -7.22 -37.97
N ALA A 165 -13.45 -8.39 -37.34
CA ALA A 165 -12.20 -8.87 -36.77
C ALA A 165 -11.28 -9.49 -37.83
N ASN A 166 -9.96 -9.34 -37.63
CA ASN A 166 -8.92 -9.94 -38.46
C ASN A 166 -8.05 -10.93 -37.67
N ASP A 167 -7.13 -11.61 -38.35
CA ASP A 167 -6.23 -12.59 -37.75
C ASP A 167 -4.87 -11.97 -37.36
N ASP A 168 -4.68 -10.66 -37.54
CA ASP A 168 -3.42 -9.99 -37.21
C ASP A 168 -3.11 -10.19 -35.72
N ALA A 169 -1.99 -10.87 -35.50
CA ALA A 169 -1.51 -11.27 -34.19
C ALA A 169 -0.38 -10.33 -33.77
N GLY A 170 -0.60 -9.59 -32.68
CA GLY A 170 0.46 -8.80 -32.07
C GLY A 170 0.04 -7.38 -31.71
N ALA A 171 0.83 -6.77 -30.83
CA ALA A 171 0.59 -5.42 -30.33
C ALA A 171 0.96 -4.36 -31.37
N TRP A 172 1.87 -4.70 -32.30
CA TRP A 172 2.32 -3.86 -33.41
C TRP A 172 1.21 -3.34 -34.32
N LYS A 173 0.02 -3.97 -34.31
CA LYS A 173 -1.14 -3.52 -35.11
C LYS A 173 -1.89 -2.33 -34.49
N LEU A 174 -1.65 -2.06 -33.21
CA LEU A 174 -2.27 -0.95 -32.49
C LEU A 174 -1.56 0.35 -32.85
N ARG A 175 -2.28 1.49 -32.74
CA ARG A 175 -1.77 2.81 -33.16
C ARG A 175 -0.41 3.15 -32.55
N ASP A 176 -0.26 2.94 -31.24
CA ASP A 176 0.99 3.15 -30.50
C ASP A 176 1.60 1.81 -30.04
N GLY A 177 1.45 0.78 -30.88
CA GLY A 177 1.67 -0.62 -30.53
C GLY A 177 3.06 -0.97 -29.97
N ALA A 178 4.12 -0.35 -30.49
CA ALA A 178 5.48 -0.57 -30.01
C ALA A 178 5.68 -0.04 -28.57
N ASP A 179 5.16 1.16 -28.28
CA ASP A 179 5.23 1.74 -26.94
C ASP A 179 4.32 1.00 -25.96
N PHE A 180 3.14 0.56 -26.42
CA PHE A 180 2.26 -0.30 -25.63
C PHE A 180 2.96 -1.61 -25.26
N TYR A 181 3.56 -2.31 -26.23
CA TYR A 181 4.25 -3.57 -25.98
C TYR A 181 5.45 -3.39 -25.05
N ARG A 182 6.24 -2.32 -25.24
CA ARG A 182 7.33 -1.97 -24.31
C ARG A 182 6.83 -1.76 -22.89
N SER A 183 5.69 -1.09 -22.73
CA SER A 183 5.04 -0.94 -21.42
C SER A 183 4.66 -2.31 -20.85
N CYS A 184 4.00 -3.18 -21.62
CA CYS A 184 3.64 -4.54 -21.22
C CYS A 184 4.84 -5.36 -20.73
N LEU A 185 5.97 -5.30 -21.46
CA LEU A 185 7.22 -5.98 -21.06
C LEU A 185 7.77 -5.43 -19.74
N ARG A 186 7.83 -4.11 -19.58
CA ARG A 186 8.32 -3.47 -18.35
C ARG A 186 7.45 -3.82 -17.14
N ILE A 187 6.13 -3.87 -17.31
CA ILE A 187 5.19 -4.24 -16.24
C ILE A 187 5.37 -5.71 -15.85
N SER A 188 5.43 -6.58 -16.85
CA SER A 188 5.45 -8.03 -16.64
C SER A 188 6.78 -8.48 -16.06
N THR A 189 7.89 -7.94 -16.57
CA THR A 189 9.25 -8.31 -16.16
C THR A 189 9.77 -7.48 -14.99
N THR A 190 9.24 -6.28 -14.78
CA THR A 190 9.76 -5.27 -13.84
C THR A 190 11.20 -4.80 -14.15
N THR A 191 11.61 -4.94 -15.41
CA THR A 191 12.93 -4.56 -15.95
C THR A 191 12.80 -3.62 -17.15
N ASP A 192 13.90 -3.01 -17.57
CA ASP A 192 13.99 -2.21 -18.80
C ASP A 192 14.50 -3.02 -20.00
N LEU A 193 14.44 -4.35 -19.94
CA LEU A 193 14.87 -5.22 -21.06
C LEU A 193 14.04 -4.94 -22.32
N SER A 194 14.72 -4.80 -23.46
CA SER A 194 14.02 -4.65 -24.73
C SER A 194 13.42 -5.98 -25.21
N ALA A 195 12.43 -5.91 -26.10
CA ALA A 195 11.87 -7.10 -26.75
C ALA A 195 12.96 -7.94 -27.44
N LYS A 196 14.00 -7.29 -27.99
CA LYS A 196 15.16 -7.96 -28.59
C LYS A 196 15.96 -8.72 -27.54
N ASP A 197 16.29 -8.10 -26.41
CA ASP A 197 17.06 -8.74 -25.33
C ASP A 197 16.32 -9.97 -24.78
N ILE A 198 15.00 -9.83 -24.60
CA ILE A 198 14.13 -10.93 -24.12
C ILE A 198 14.08 -12.06 -25.16
N HIS A 199 13.94 -11.75 -26.44
CA HIS A 199 13.93 -12.76 -27.50
C HIS A 199 15.24 -13.55 -27.57
N GLU A 200 16.38 -12.85 -27.54
CA GLU A 200 17.70 -13.47 -27.57
C GLU A 200 17.97 -14.30 -26.31
N THR A 201 17.51 -13.84 -25.16
CA THR A 201 17.56 -14.61 -23.90
C THR A 201 16.74 -15.89 -24.03
N GLY A 202 15.52 -15.81 -24.59
CA GLY A 202 14.68 -16.98 -24.85
C GLY A 202 15.36 -18.02 -25.74
N LEU A 203 15.97 -17.61 -26.85
CA LEU A 203 16.67 -18.52 -27.76
C LEU A 203 17.84 -19.23 -27.07
N LYS A 204 18.58 -18.51 -26.22
CA LYS A 204 19.70 -19.06 -25.43
C LYS A 204 19.20 -20.08 -24.42
N GLU A 205 18.14 -19.76 -23.67
CA GLU A 205 17.59 -20.68 -22.66
C GLU A 205 16.95 -21.92 -23.28
N VAL A 206 16.20 -21.78 -24.38
CA VAL A 206 15.67 -22.93 -25.14
C VAL A 206 16.80 -23.88 -25.54
N SER A 207 17.89 -23.33 -26.09
CA SER A 207 19.05 -24.12 -26.51
C SER A 207 19.76 -24.80 -25.33
N ARG A 208 19.95 -24.08 -24.20
CA ARG A 208 20.57 -24.61 -22.98
C ARG A 208 19.75 -25.78 -22.42
N ILE A 209 18.44 -25.61 -22.29
CA ILE A 209 17.54 -26.61 -21.70
C ILE A 209 17.42 -27.84 -22.60
N GLN A 210 17.32 -27.65 -23.93
CA GLN A 210 17.33 -28.77 -24.88
C GLN A 210 18.64 -29.58 -24.80
N ALA A 211 19.79 -28.93 -24.59
CA ALA A 211 21.06 -29.62 -24.37
C ALA A 211 21.06 -30.46 -23.07
N GLU A 212 20.39 -30.01 -22.01
CA GLU A 212 20.19 -30.81 -20.80
C GLU A 212 19.23 -31.97 -21.01
N MET A 213 18.15 -31.77 -21.77
CA MET A 213 17.21 -32.84 -22.14
C MET A 213 17.88 -33.94 -22.97
N ILE A 214 18.82 -33.58 -23.86
CA ILE A 214 19.62 -34.56 -24.61
C ILE A 214 20.43 -35.43 -23.65
N LYS A 215 21.02 -34.87 -22.59
CA LYS A 215 21.73 -35.66 -21.57
C LYS A 215 20.80 -36.65 -20.88
N VAL A 216 19.55 -36.27 -20.60
CA VAL A 216 18.55 -37.18 -20.05
C VAL A 216 18.19 -38.28 -21.04
N LYS A 217 17.91 -37.93 -22.31
CA LYS A 217 17.65 -38.87 -23.41
C LYS A 217 18.76 -39.93 -23.52
N ASP A 218 20.01 -39.49 -23.47
CA ASP A 218 21.18 -40.36 -23.57
C ASP A 218 21.35 -41.22 -22.31
N LYS A 219 21.07 -40.66 -21.11
CA LYS A 219 21.09 -41.40 -19.84
C LYS A 219 20.07 -42.54 -19.81
N VAL A 220 18.87 -42.34 -20.36
CA VAL A 220 17.86 -43.39 -20.49
C VAL A 220 18.07 -44.27 -21.74
N ARG A 221 19.16 -44.03 -22.48
CA ARG A 221 19.59 -44.79 -23.67
C ARG A 221 18.55 -44.80 -24.80
N PHE A 222 17.72 -43.77 -24.90
CA PHE A 222 16.73 -43.66 -25.97
C PHE A 222 17.41 -43.47 -27.34
N LYS A 223 16.91 -44.18 -28.36
CA LYS A 223 17.43 -44.12 -29.73
C LYS A 223 16.61 -43.14 -30.56
N GLY A 224 17.27 -42.16 -31.17
CA GLY A 224 16.62 -41.11 -31.95
C GLY A 224 17.12 -39.71 -31.55
N ASP A 225 16.64 -38.72 -32.28
CA ASP A 225 16.87 -37.31 -31.99
C ASP A 225 15.96 -36.80 -30.86
N LEU A 226 16.07 -35.52 -30.52
CA LEU A 226 15.28 -34.92 -29.45
C LEU A 226 13.78 -34.86 -29.80
N GLN A 227 13.42 -34.73 -31.09
CA GLN A 227 12.02 -34.70 -31.52
C GLN A 227 11.34 -36.06 -31.36
N ALA A 228 12.02 -37.13 -31.75
CA ALA A 228 11.57 -38.50 -31.50
C ALA A 228 11.42 -38.75 -29.99
N PHE A 229 12.32 -38.19 -29.17
CA PHE A 229 12.21 -38.29 -27.71
C PHE A 229 11.03 -37.50 -27.15
N PHE A 230 10.76 -36.27 -27.64
CA PHE A 230 9.56 -35.52 -27.27
C PHE A 230 8.28 -36.28 -27.61
N LYS A 231 8.23 -36.91 -28.79
CA LYS A 231 7.09 -37.75 -29.17
C LYS A 231 6.93 -38.94 -28.21
N PHE A 232 8.03 -39.64 -27.90
CA PHE A 232 8.03 -40.73 -26.93
C PHE A 232 7.49 -40.30 -25.55
N MET A 233 7.95 -39.16 -25.04
CA MET A 233 7.49 -38.61 -23.76
C MET A 233 6.02 -38.17 -23.76
N ARG A 234 5.40 -37.93 -24.93
CA ARG A 234 3.97 -37.60 -25.05
C ARG A 234 3.05 -38.79 -25.25
N GLU A 235 3.54 -39.89 -25.81
CA GLU A 235 2.66 -40.96 -26.33
C GLU A 235 2.82 -42.29 -25.57
N ASP A 236 3.98 -42.55 -24.96
CA ASP A 236 4.21 -43.82 -24.26
C ASP A 236 3.34 -43.91 -23.00
N GLN A 237 2.51 -44.96 -22.93
CA GLN A 237 1.52 -45.18 -21.89
C GLN A 237 2.12 -45.34 -20.48
N ARG A 238 3.43 -45.62 -20.35
CA ARG A 238 4.10 -45.69 -19.04
C ARG A 238 4.03 -44.38 -18.25
N PHE A 239 3.86 -43.26 -18.96
CA PHE A 239 3.83 -41.92 -18.38
C PHE A 239 2.44 -41.47 -17.96
N TYR A 240 1.41 -42.29 -18.17
CA TYR A 240 0.02 -41.93 -17.93
C TYR A 240 -0.64 -42.94 -17.00
N LEU A 241 -1.56 -42.46 -16.17
CA LEU A 241 -2.46 -43.32 -15.41
C LEU A 241 -3.73 -43.55 -16.24
N PRO A 242 -4.37 -44.73 -16.13
CA PRO A 242 -5.60 -45.01 -16.88
C PRO A 242 -6.70 -44.06 -16.41
N ASP A 243 -7.57 -43.60 -17.32
CA ASP A 243 -8.65 -42.63 -17.05
C ASP A 243 -9.84 -43.22 -16.27
N THR A 244 -9.54 -43.94 -15.19
CA THR A 244 -10.49 -44.57 -14.27
C THR A 244 -10.48 -43.87 -12.91
N GLU A 245 -11.47 -44.16 -12.06
CA GLU A 245 -11.53 -43.59 -10.71
C GLU A 245 -10.30 -43.98 -9.87
N GLU A 246 -9.80 -45.20 -10.05
CA GLU A 246 -8.56 -45.67 -9.42
C GLU A 246 -7.34 -44.90 -9.92
N GLY A 247 -7.27 -44.61 -11.23
CA GLY A 247 -6.21 -43.78 -11.80
C GLY A 247 -6.23 -42.35 -11.27
N ARG A 248 -7.41 -41.74 -11.18
CA ARG A 248 -7.61 -40.39 -10.61
C ARG A 248 -7.21 -40.35 -9.13
N SER A 249 -7.68 -41.32 -8.36
CA SER A 249 -7.33 -41.48 -6.93
C SER A 249 -5.83 -41.66 -6.73
N LYS A 250 -5.18 -42.47 -7.58
CA LYS A 250 -3.73 -42.69 -7.54
C LYS A 250 -2.94 -41.43 -7.93
N TYR A 251 -3.38 -40.68 -8.93
CA TYR A 251 -2.76 -39.40 -9.30
C TYR A 251 -2.80 -38.41 -8.13
N LEU A 252 -3.97 -38.30 -7.48
CA LEU A 252 -4.16 -37.44 -6.31
C LEU A 252 -3.28 -37.88 -5.13
N ALA A 253 -3.23 -39.19 -4.84
CA ALA A 253 -2.38 -39.74 -3.79
C ALA A 253 -0.89 -39.48 -4.06
N ASN A 254 -0.44 -39.60 -5.30
CA ASN A 254 0.93 -39.27 -5.69
C ASN A 254 1.23 -37.79 -5.44
N ALA A 255 0.31 -36.89 -5.82
CA ALA A 255 0.47 -35.45 -5.60
C ALA A 255 0.57 -35.10 -4.10
N ILE A 256 -0.24 -35.75 -3.26
CA ILE A 256 -0.16 -35.63 -1.79
C ILE A 256 1.20 -36.11 -1.28
N SER A 257 1.63 -37.30 -1.70
CA SER A 257 2.89 -37.92 -1.28
C SER A 257 4.10 -37.03 -1.60
N ILE A 258 4.14 -36.40 -2.77
CA ILE A 258 5.22 -35.49 -3.18
C ILE A 258 5.30 -34.28 -2.25
N ILE A 259 4.16 -33.67 -1.92
CA ILE A 259 4.09 -32.54 -0.99
C ILE A 259 4.54 -32.97 0.41
N ASP A 260 4.04 -34.10 0.90
CA ASP A 260 4.38 -34.59 2.24
C ASP A 260 5.85 -34.98 2.37
N GLU A 261 6.46 -35.52 1.32
CA GLU A 261 7.90 -35.79 1.29
C GLU A 261 8.71 -34.48 1.31
N MET A 262 8.35 -33.52 0.46
CA MET A 262 9.05 -32.23 0.43
C MET A 262 8.96 -31.48 1.78
N LYS A 263 7.86 -31.62 2.54
CA LYS A 263 7.75 -31.06 3.90
C LYS A 263 8.87 -31.52 4.83
N LYS A 264 9.30 -32.78 4.73
CA LYS A 264 10.38 -33.37 5.55
C LYS A 264 11.73 -32.75 5.24
N HIS A 265 11.96 -32.40 3.97
CA HIS A 265 13.22 -31.86 3.46
C HIS A 265 13.30 -30.32 3.47
N LEU A 266 12.23 -29.60 3.81
CA LEU A 266 12.23 -28.12 3.83
C LEU A 266 13.36 -27.53 4.70
N GLY A 267 13.79 -28.22 5.77
CA GLY A 267 14.86 -27.74 6.64
C GLY A 267 16.24 -27.65 5.97
N GLU A 268 16.45 -28.38 4.88
CA GLU A 268 17.68 -28.35 4.09
C GLU A 268 17.77 -27.09 3.23
N LEU A 269 16.62 -26.56 2.79
CA LEU A 269 16.54 -25.45 1.85
C LEU A 269 16.00 -24.16 2.47
N PHE A 270 15.27 -24.18 3.60
CA PHE A 270 14.56 -23.00 4.12
C PHE A 270 14.70 -22.82 5.64
N LEU A 271 14.98 -21.59 6.08
CA LEU A 271 14.87 -21.19 7.48
C LEU A 271 13.41 -20.90 7.87
N THR A 272 12.70 -20.16 7.04
CA THR A 272 11.30 -19.75 7.26
C THR A 272 10.35 -20.70 6.56
N LYS A 273 9.36 -21.21 7.31
CA LYS A 273 8.33 -22.14 6.82
C LYS A 273 6.94 -21.49 6.90
N PRO A 274 6.01 -21.81 5.99
CA PRO A 274 4.65 -21.29 6.07
C PRO A 274 3.95 -21.77 7.34
N LYS A 275 3.26 -20.88 8.08
CA LYS A 275 2.43 -21.33 9.22
C LYS A 275 1.11 -21.99 8.82
N ALA A 276 0.55 -21.65 7.66
CA ALA A 276 -0.67 -22.28 7.17
C ALA A 276 -0.28 -23.54 6.38
N ASP A 277 -1.01 -24.63 6.56
CA ASP A 277 -0.75 -25.87 5.84
C ASP A 277 -1.32 -25.82 4.40
N ILE A 278 -0.84 -26.75 3.57
CA ILE A 278 -1.30 -26.98 2.21
C ILE A 278 -2.12 -28.27 2.13
N VAL A 279 -3.20 -28.22 1.35
CA VAL A 279 -4.02 -29.39 1.00
C VAL A 279 -3.95 -29.61 -0.51
N VAL A 280 -3.96 -30.87 -0.95
CA VAL A 280 -4.08 -31.21 -2.37
C VAL A 280 -5.51 -31.66 -2.67
N LYS A 281 -6.11 -31.14 -3.74
CA LYS A 281 -7.50 -31.48 -4.13
C LYS A 281 -7.65 -31.66 -5.63
N ALA A 282 -8.60 -32.50 -6.03
CA ALA A 282 -9.09 -32.50 -7.41
C ALA A 282 -9.87 -31.20 -7.70
N VAL A 283 -9.76 -30.68 -8.92
CA VAL A 283 -10.62 -29.59 -9.39
C VAL A 283 -12.08 -30.05 -9.40
N GLU A 284 -12.97 -29.19 -8.94
CA GLU A 284 -14.40 -29.47 -8.89
C GLU A 284 -14.99 -29.63 -10.31
N SER A 285 -15.85 -30.64 -10.50
CA SER A 285 -16.38 -31.06 -11.81
C SER A 285 -17.14 -30.00 -12.61
N PHE A 286 -17.57 -28.91 -11.98
CA PHE A 286 -18.26 -27.81 -12.68
C PHE A 286 -17.29 -26.81 -13.33
N ARG A 287 -15.99 -26.87 -13.02
CA ARG A 287 -14.96 -25.96 -13.56
C ARG A 287 -13.72 -26.65 -14.11
N ASP A 288 -13.67 -27.98 -14.04
CA ASP A 288 -12.55 -28.82 -14.48
C ASP A 288 -12.23 -28.65 -15.98
N LEU A 289 -13.24 -28.51 -16.84
CA LEU A 289 -13.11 -28.23 -18.27
C LEU A 289 -12.43 -26.89 -18.59
N SER A 290 -12.45 -25.95 -17.66
CA SER A 290 -11.89 -24.59 -17.84
C SER A 290 -10.59 -24.36 -17.05
N ALA A 291 -10.22 -25.32 -16.20
CA ALA A 291 -9.02 -25.24 -15.37
C ALA A 291 -7.80 -25.77 -16.14
N GLY A 292 -6.62 -25.20 -15.88
CA GLY A 292 -5.35 -25.78 -16.36
C GLY A 292 -5.05 -27.12 -15.68
N HIS A 293 -3.96 -27.79 -16.06
CA HIS A 293 -3.54 -29.07 -15.49
C HIS A 293 -3.43 -29.04 -13.96
N ALA A 294 -2.95 -27.93 -13.41
CA ALA A 294 -2.93 -27.67 -11.99
C ALA A 294 -2.90 -26.16 -11.70
N PHE A 295 -3.25 -25.76 -10.47
CA PHE A 295 -3.09 -24.38 -10.00
C PHE A 295 -3.14 -24.27 -8.47
N TYR A 296 -2.53 -23.22 -7.93
CA TYR A 296 -2.59 -22.90 -6.51
C TYR A 296 -3.72 -21.92 -6.16
N GLN A 297 -4.44 -22.23 -5.09
CA GLN A 297 -5.38 -21.33 -4.44
C GLN A 297 -4.85 -20.92 -3.06
N ARG A 298 -4.70 -19.60 -2.85
CA ARG A 298 -4.24 -19.02 -1.58
C ARG A 298 -5.20 -19.32 -0.40
N PRO A 299 -4.68 -19.48 0.84
CA PRO A 299 -5.53 -19.56 2.03
C PRO A 299 -6.21 -18.23 2.33
N SER A 300 -7.27 -18.31 3.14
CA SER A 300 -7.88 -17.13 3.75
C SER A 300 -6.93 -16.45 4.74
N PRO A 301 -6.90 -15.11 4.82
CA PRO A 301 -6.11 -14.40 5.82
C PRO A 301 -6.50 -14.72 7.28
N ASP A 302 -7.74 -15.15 7.52
CA ASP A 302 -8.27 -15.52 8.83
C ASP A 302 -8.11 -17.02 9.17
N GLY A 303 -7.43 -17.79 8.30
CA GLY A 303 -7.14 -19.21 8.51
C GLY A 303 -8.33 -20.17 8.36
N LYS A 304 -9.51 -19.70 7.94
CA LYS A 304 -10.70 -20.55 7.77
C LYS A 304 -10.61 -21.57 6.63
N TRP A 305 -9.82 -21.30 5.58
CA TRP A 305 -9.49 -22.29 4.56
C TRP A 305 -8.00 -22.31 4.24
N ALA A 306 -7.49 -23.54 4.06
CA ALA A 306 -6.09 -23.82 3.77
C ALA A 306 -5.69 -23.42 2.34
N GLY A 307 -4.38 -23.26 2.12
CA GLY A 307 -3.86 -23.13 0.77
C GLY A 307 -4.05 -24.44 0.04
N THR A 308 -4.52 -24.41 -1.20
CA THR A 308 -4.89 -25.63 -1.92
C THR A 308 -4.10 -25.75 -3.23
N PHE A 309 -3.39 -26.85 -3.41
CA PHE A 309 -2.85 -27.28 -4.69
C PHE A 309 -3.93 -28.09 -5.41
N TYR A 310 -4.51 -27.51 -6.46
CA TYR A 310 -5.52 -28.17 -7.26
C TYR A 310 -4.88 -28.94 -8.42
N VAL A 311 -5.25 -30.21 -8.59
CA VAL A 311 -4.91 -31.04 -9.75
C VAL A 311 -6.17 -31.28 -10.59
N ASN A 312 -6.09 -31.04 -11.88
CA ASN A 312 -7.22 -31.24 -12.78
C ASN A 312 -7.27 -32.69 -13.24
N LEU A 313 -8.28 -33.43 -12.78
CA LEU A 313 -8.45 -34.86 -13.07
C LEU A 313 -9.52 -35.15 -14.13
N HIS A 314 -9.97 -34.11 -14.86
CA HIS A 314 -10.99 -34.27 -15.90
C HIS A 314 -10.58 -35.27 -16.98
N ASN A 315 -9.34 -35.15 -17.46
CA ASN A 315 -8.74 -36.05 -18.43
C ASN A 315 -7.31 -36.39 -17.97
N ILE A 316 -7.19 -37.40 -17.10
CA ILE A 316 -5.88 -37.77 -16.55
C ILE A 316 -4.98 -38.47 -17.57
N ALA A 317 -5.57 -38.99 -18.66
CA ALA A 317 -4.80 -39.50 -19.80
C ALA A 317 -4.04 -38.39 -20.55
N SER A 318 -4.31 -37.11 -20.25
CA SER A 318 -3.53 -35.96 -20.71
C SER A 318 -2.59 -35.38 -19.65
N ASN A 319 -2.49 -36.00 -18.47
CA ASN A 319 -1.61 -35.56 -17.39
C ASN A 319 -0.42 -36.51 -17.20
N PRO A 320 0.74 -36.23 -17.81
CA PRO A 320 1.91 -37.09 -17.64
C PRO A 320 2.40 -37.09 -16.18
N THR A 321 2.64 -38.28 -15.63
CA THR A 321 3.12 -38.47 -14.25
C THR A 321 4.52 -37.90 -14.03
N TYR A 322 5.36 -37.89 -15.08
CA TYR A 322 6.73 -37.37 -14.98
C TYR A 322 6.81 -35.86 -14.73
N GLN A 323 5.73 -35.10 -14.97
CA GLN A 323 5.68 -33.66 -14.68
C GLN A 323 5.16 -33.34 -13.28
N LEU A 324 4.57 -34.32 -12.58
CA LEU A 324 3.82 -34.10 -11.35
C LEU A 324 4.69 -33.54 -10.23
N GLU A 325 5.94 -33.98 -10.10
CA GLU A 325 6.87 -33.45 -9.09
C GLU A 325 7.15 -31.97 -9.29
N ALA A 326 7.52 -31.56 -10.52
CA ALA A 326 7.76 -30.16 -10.84
C ALA A 326 6.51 -29.30 -10.61
N LEU A 327 5.33 -29.78 -11.02
CA LEU A 327 4.05 -29.08 -10.78
C LEU A 327 3.74 -28.92 -9.28
N ALA A 328 3.96 -29.98 -8.49
CA ALA A 328 3.73 -29.94 -7.04
C ALA A 328 4.71 -28.98 -6.34
N TYR A 329 5.96 -28.93 -6.79
CA TYR A 329 6.94 -27.99 -6.24
C TYR A 329 6.62 -26.54 -6.62
N HIS A 330 6.18 -26.30 -7.87
CA HIS A 330 5.80 -24.98 -8.37
C HIS A 330 4.56 -24.41 -7.66
N GLU A 331 3.46 -25.16 -7.63
CA GLU A 331 2.18 -24.70 -7.09
C GLU A 331 2.14 -24.83 -5.55
N GLY A 332 2.81 -25.85 -5.03
CA GLY A 332 2.84 -26.15 -3.60
C GLY A 332 4.09 -25.64 -2.92
N ILE A 333 4.86 -26.58 -2.38
CA ILE A 333 6.08 -26.29 -1.62
C ILE A 333 7.31 -26.79 -2.41
N PRO A 334 8.37 -25.98 -2.57
CA PRO A 334 8.56 -24.67 -1.96
C PRO A 334 8.07 -23.45 -2.77
N GLY A 335 7.26 -23.65 -3.82
CA GLY A 335 6.80 -22.60 -4.72
C GLY A 335 5.71 -21.67 -4.16
N HIS A 336 4.59 -21.55 -4.89
CA HIS A 336 3.56 -20.54 -4.64
C HIS A 336 2.97 -20.60 -3.24
N HIS A 337 2.74 -21.79 -2.68
CA HIS A 337 2.20 -21.91 -1.34
C HIS A 337 3.12 -21.24 -0.30
N MET A 338 4.41 -21.56 -0.32
CA MET A 338 5.35 -20.95 0.64
C MET A 338 5.46 -19.44 0.41
N GLN A 339 5.64 -19.01 -0.83
CA GLN A 339 5.81 -17.59 -1.16
C GLN A 339 4.60 -16.76 -0.72
N THR A 340 3.38 -17.19 -1.04
CA THR A 340 2.16 -16.44 -0.72
C THR A 340 1.88 -16.45 0.77
N VAL A 341 2.02 -17.60 1.44
CA VAL A 341 1.72 -17.72 2.87
C VAL A 341 2.70 -16.92 3.72
N ILE A 342 4.00 -16.94 3.39
CA ILE A 342 5.00 -16.12 4.09
C ILE A 342 4.69 -14.64 3.91
N ALA A 343 4.35 -14.18 2.71
CA ALA A 343 3.97 -12.79 2.44
C ALA A 343 2.73 -12.35 3.24
N GLN A 344 1.69 -13.20 3.32
CA GLN A 344 0.48 -12.92 4.10
C GLN A 344 0.75 -12.78 5.60
N GLN A 345 1.78 -13.44 6.12
CA GLN A 345 2.12 -13.49 7.54
C GLN A 345 3.00 -12.32 8.01
N LEU A 346 3.50 -11.50 7.09
CA LEU A 346 4.30 -10.33 7.42
C LEU A 346 3.49 -9.33 8.28
N THR A 347 4.09 -8.90 9.38
CA THR A 347 3.54 -7.89 10.28
C THR A 347 4.23 -6.54 10.06
N GLY A 348 3.57 -5.43 10.44
CA GLY A 348 4.14 -4.09 10.27
C GLY A 348 4.24 -3.60 8.82
N ILE A 349 3.66 -4.31 7.84
CA ILE A 349 3.59 -3.87 6.43
C ILE A 349 2.13 -3.67 5.96
N PRO A 350 1.87 -2.72 5.03
CA PRO A 350 0.52 -2.45 4.53
C PRO A 350 -0.14 -3.64 3.81
N LYS A 351 -1.49 -3.68 3.82
CA LYS A 351 -2.28 -4.74 3.18
C LYS A 351 -1.99 -4.90 1.68
N PHE A 352 -1.78 -3.80 0.94
CA PHE A 352 -1.48 -3.87 -0.50
C PHE A 352 -0.18 -4.63 -0.82
N ARG A 353 0.75 -4.72 0.15
CA ARG A 353 1.96 -5.55 0.02
C ARG A 353 1.76 -7.00 0.46
N ARG A 354 0.93 -7.24 1.49
CA ARG A 354 0.64 -8.60 2.01
C ARG A 354 -0.25 -9.41 1.07
N PHE A 355 -1.11 -8.72 0.33
CA PHE A 355 -2.08 -9.31 -0.59
C PHE A 355 -1.83 -8.88 -2.04
N SER A 356 -0.61 -8.39 -2.32
CA SER A 356 -0.20 -8.05 -3.69
C SER A 356 -0.14 -9.30 -4.56
N ASN A 357 -0.49 -9.13 -5.82
CA ASN A 357 -0.13 -10.04 -6.92
C ASN A 357 0.42 -9.18 -8.08
N ALA A 358 1.12 -8.09 -7.75
CA ALA A 358 1.39 -7.00 -8.69
C ALA A 358 2.67 -7.22 -9.52
N TYR A 359 3.48 -8.22 -9.19
CA TYR A 359 4.81 -8.42 -9.79
C TYR A 359 5.00 -9.85 -10.28
N THR A 360 4.31 -10.19 -11.37
CA THR A 360 4.35 -11.50 -12.04
C THR A 360 5.76 -12.10 -12.13
N ALA A 361 6.79 -11.33 -12.50
CA ALA A 361 8.15 -11.86 -12.61
C ALA A 361 8.75 -12.32 -11.29
N TYR A 362 8.42 -11.69 -10.15
CA TYR A 362 8.84 -12.20 -8.85
C TYR A 362 8.13 -13.52 -8.53
N SER A 363 6.79 -13.52 -8.64
CA SER A 363 5.97 -14.64 -8.17
C SER A 363 6.15 -15.89 -9.04
N GLU A 364 6.08 -15.73 -10.37
CA GLU A 364 6.27 -16.82 -11.34
C GLU A 364 7.75 -17.22 -11.47
N GLY A 365 8.65 -16.25 -11.35
CA GLY A 365 10.09 -16.53 -11.27
C GLY A 365 10.46 -17.36 -10.05
N TRP A 366 9.82 -17.10 -8.90
CA TRP A 366 9.97 -17.93 -7.71
C TRP A 366 9.40 -19.33 -7.92
N GLY A 367 8.21 -19.46 -8.50
CA GLY A 367 7.62 -20.76 -8.84
C GLY A 367 8.57 -21.59 -9.70
N LEU A 368 9.06 -21.03 -10.81
CA LEU A 368 9.98 -21.72 -11.71
C LEU A 368 11.35 -22.02 -11.06
N TYR A 369 11.89 -21.09 -10.27
CA TYR A 369 13.10 -21.32 -9.47
C TYR A 369 12.91 -22.47 -8.45
N SER A 370 11.72 -22.57 -7.87
CA SER A 370 11.39 -23.59 -6.86
C SER A 370 11.31 -25.00 -7.43
N GLU A 371 11.16 -25.17 -8.76
CA GLU A 371 11.26 -26.46 -9.44
C GLU A 371 12.72 -26.94 -9.50
N LEU A 372 13.69 -26.03 -9.58
CA LEU A 372 15.10 -26.40 -9.64
C LEU A 372 15.65 -26.82 -8.27
N THR A 373 15.26 -26.15 -7.18
CA THR A 373 15.90 -26.38 -5.87
C THR A 373 15.78 -27.81 -5.31
N PRO A 374 14.66 -28.55 -5.47
CA PRO A 374 14.55 -29.93 -5.01
C PRO A 374 15.49 -30.88 -5.77
N LYS A 375 15.87 -30.54 -7.01
CA LYS A 375 16.87 -31.31 -7.77
C LYS A 375 18.23 -31.34 -7.09
N GLU A 376 18.61 -30.25 -6.43
CA GLU A 376 19.90 -30.09 -5.77
C GLU A 376 20.05 -30.98 -4.52
N ILE A 377 18.92 -31.45 -3.96
CA ILE A 377 18.85 -32.36 -2.82
C ILE A 377 18.33 -33.75 -3.19
N GLY A 378 18.21 -34.07 -4.49
CA GLY A 378 17.89 -35.41 -4.96
C GLY A 378 16.40 -35.79 -4.94
N MET A 379 15.49 -34.82 -4.89
CA MET A 379 14.04 -35.05 -4.76
C MET A 379 13.31 -35.45 -6.05
N TYR A 380 14.01 -35.58 -7.18
CA TYR A 380 13.43 -36.08 -8.43
C TYR A 380 13.73 -37.58 -8.55
N GLN A 381 12.66 -38.37 -8.62
CA GLN A 381 12.73 -39.84 -8.46
C GLN A 381 13.63 -40.53 -9.48
N ASP A 382 13.58 -40.09 -10.74
CA ASP A 382 14.27 -40.75 -11.84
C ASP A 382 14.63 -39.78 -12.99
N PRO A 383 15.37 -40.22 -14.02
CA PRO A 383 15.68 -39.35 -15.16
C PRO A 383 14.45 -38.78 -15.89
N TYR A 384 13.31 -39.47 -15.94
CA TYR A 384 12.09 -38.98 -16.59
C TYR A 384 11.43 -37.87 -15.78
N SER A 385 11.45 -37.96 -14.46
CA SER A 385 10.98 -36.87 -13.59
C SER A 385 11.82 -35.59 -13.73
N ASP A 386 13.15 -35.72 -13.91
CA ASP A 386 14.04 -34.59 -14.22
C ASP A 386 13.79 -34.06 -15.63
N PHE A 387 13.44 -34.92 -16.60
CA PHE A 387 12.91 -34.45 -17.89
C PHE A 387 11.62 -33.65 -17.70
N GLY A 388 10.73 -34.05 -16.79
CA GLY A 388 9.52 -33.30 -16.46
C GLY A 388 9.81 -31.90 -15.93
N ARG A 389 10.77 -31.77 -15.02
CA ARG A 389 11.30 -30.46 -14.59
C ARG A 389 11.82 -29.65 -15.77
N LEU A 390 12.67 -30.23 -16.61
CA LEU A 390 13.20 -29.54 -17.79
C LEU A 390 12.10 -29.15 -18.77
N ALA A 391 11.04 -29.96 -18.91
CA ALA A 391 9.90 -29.65 -19.77
C ALA A 391 9.11 -28.44 -19.22
N GLN A 392 8.90 -28.38 -17.90
CA GLN A 392 8.30 -27.23 -17.23
C GLN A 392 9.19 -25.98 -17.27
N GLU A 393 10.52 -26.13 -17.34
CA GLU A 393 11.48 -25.02 -17.53
C GLU A 393 11.52 -24.51 -18.99
N LEU A 394 11.52 -25.45 -19.95
CA LEU A 394 11.58 -25.17 -21.39
C LEU A 394 10.35 -24.43 -21.89
N TRP A 395 9.19 -24.75 -21.33
CA TRP A 395 7.93 -24.16 -21.77
C TRP A 395 7.90 -22.64 -21.58
N PRO A 396 8.13 -22.06 -20.39
CA PRO A 396 8.33 -20.63 -20.20
C PRO A 396 9.50 -20.02 -20.98
N ALA A 397 10.61 -20.74 -21.17
CA ALA A 397 11.73 -20.23 -21.97
C ALA A 397 11.30 -19.99 -23.44
N ALA A 398 10.54 -20.92 -24.02
CA ALA A 398 9.96 -20.76 -25.34
C ALA A 398 8.94 -19.60 -25.41
N ARG A 399 8.25 -19.29 -24.30
CA ARG A 399 7.35 -18.12 -24.23
C ARG A 399 8.07 -16.80 -24.45
N LEU A 400 9.32 -16.64 -24.01
CA LEU A 400 10.11 -15.44 -24.27
C LEU A 400 10.23 -15.19 -25.78
N VAL A 401 10.52 -16.26 -26.54
CA VAL A 401 10.72 -16.23 -27.99
C VAL A 401 9.41 -15.99 -28.72
N VAL A 402 8.35 -16.67 -28.31
CA VAL A 402 7.05 -16.60 -28.99
C VAL A 402 6.33 -15.28 -28.73
N ASP A 403 6.31 -14.78 -27.49
CA ASP A 403 5.67 -13.50 -27.15
C ASP A 403 6.32 -12.34 -27.93
N THR A 404 7.65 -12.22 -27.83
CA THR A 404 8.41 -11.22 -28.62
C THR A 404 8.37 -11.49 -30.12
N GLY A 405 8.28 -12.77 -30.52
CA GLY A 405 8.07 -13.20 -31.89
C GLY A 405 6.79 -12.60 -32.48
N ILE A 406 5.67 -12.74 -31.76
CA ILE A 406 4.35 -12.24 -32.16
C ILE A 406 4.32 -10.70 -32.12
N HIS A 407 4.72 -10.09 -31.00
CA HIS A 407 4.44 -8.69 -30.74
C HIS A 407 5.49 -7.72 -31.30
N GLU A 408 6.75 -8.14 -31.47
CA GLU A 408 7.85 -7.33 -32.00
C GLU A 408 8.27 -7.79 -33.40
N LYS A 409 8.51 -9.11 -33.57
CA LYS A 409 8.97 -9.67 -34.86
C LYS A 409 7.84 -10.02 -35.83
N LYS A 410 6.59 -9.70 -35.47
CA LYS A 410 5.38 -9.89 -36.29
C LYS A 410 5.19 -11.31 -36.79
N TRP A 411 5.53 -12.31 -35.98
CA TRP A 411 5.23 -13.70 -36.30
C TRP A 411 3.72 -13.89 -36.41
N THR A 412 3.30 -14.67 -37.41
CA THR A 412 1.92 -15.13 -37.50
C THR A 412 1.63 -16.10 -36.36
N ARG A 413 0.33 -16.29 -36.09
CA ARG A 413 -0.17 -17.28 -35.13
C ARG A 413 0.36 -18.67 -35.44
N GLU A 414 0.35 -19.07 -36.71
CA GLU A 414 0.80 -20.39 -37.18
C GLU A 414 2.30 -20.55 -36.95
N LYS A 415 3.11 -19.54 -37.27
CA LYS A 415 4.56 -19.57 -37.01
C LYS A 415 4.88 -19.71 -35.52
N ALA A 416 4.12 -19.03 -34.66
CA ALA A 416 4.25 -19.15 -33.22
C ALA A 416 3.89 -20.56 -32.71
N ILE A 417 2.81 -21.16 -33.23
CA ILE A 417 2.40 -22.54 -32.91
C ILE A 417 3.47 -23.53 -33.34
N ASP A 418 3.96 -23.42 -34.58
CA ASP A 418 4.98 -24.30 -35.13
C ASP A 418 6.28 -24.22 -34.33
N TYR A 419 6.67 -23.02 -33.90
CA TYR A 419 7.83 -22.85 -33.04
C TYR A 419 7.70 -23.63 -31.73
N LEU A 420 6.55 -23.54 -31.04
CA LEU A 420 6.31 -24.29 -29.80
C LEU A 420 6.33 -25.81 -30.05
N LYS A 421 5.63 -26.28 -31.10
CA LYS A 421 5.58 -27.70 -31.45
C LYS A 421 6.96 -28.29 -31.71
N GLN A 422 7.81 -27.52 -32.39
CA GLN A 422 9.18 -27.94 -32.72
C GLN A 422 10.14 -27.84 -31.54
N ASN A 423 9.90 -26.98 -30.55
CA ASN A 423 10.87 -26.73 -29.50
C ASN A 423 10.50 -27.32 -28.15
N THR A 424 9.33 -27.93 -27.99
CA THR A 424 8.80 -28.38 -26.70
C THR A 424 8.15 -29.77 -26.78
N PRO A 425 8.08 -30.52 -25.66
CA PRO A 425 7.36 -31.79 -25.61
C PRO A 425 5.86 -31.64 -25.42
N ASN A 426 5.27 -30.44 -25.56
CA ASN A 426 3.85 -30.22 -25.33
C ASN A 426 2.98 -30.69 -26.51
N SER A 427 1.69 -30.90 -26.26
CA SER A 427 0.74 -31.29 -27.31
C SER A 427 0.43 -30.12 -28.26
N GLU A 428 -0.08 -30.42 -29.44
CA GLU A 428 -0.52 -29.38 -30.38
C GLU A 428 -1.65 -28.52 -29.80
N ALA A 429 -2.58 -29.13 -29.07
CA ALA A 429 -3.67 -28.42 -28.39
C ALA A 429 -3.12 -27.40 -27.38
N ASP A 430 -2.13 -27.78 -26.57
CA ASP A 430 -1.49 -26.87 -25.59
C ASP A 430 -0.78 -25.71 -26.28
N CYS A 431 -0.12 -25.98 -27.41
CA CYS A 431 0.57 -24.97 -28.21
C CYS A 431 -0.43 -23.94 -28.77
N ILE A 432 -1.57 -24.41 -29.29
CA ILE A 432 -2.64 -23.55 -29.83
C ILE A 432 -3.24 -22.67 -28.73
N ASP A 433 -3.68 -23.25 -27.61
CA ASP A 433 -4.28 -22.49 -26.49
C ASP A 433 -3.30 -21.44 -25.94
N SER A 434 -2.03 -21.83 -25.83
CA SER A 434 -0.97 -20.94 -25.34
C SER A 434 -0.71 -19.75 -26.27
N VAL A 435 -0.60 -19.98 -27.58
CA VAL A 435 -0.43 -18.87 -28.53
C VAL A 435 -1.64 -17.93 -28.51
N TYR A 436 -2.86 -18.47 -28.37
CA TYR A 436 -4.06 -17.64 -28.24
C TYR A 436 -4.00 -16.76 -26.99
N ARG A 437 -3.46 -17.28 -25.86
CA ARG A 437 -3.21 -16.49 -24.64
C ARG A 437 -2.19 -15.39 -24.89
N TYR A 438 -1.07 -15.69 -25.55
CA TYR A 438 0.03 -14.73 -25.72
C TYR A 438 -0.43 -13.54 -26.58
N ILE A 439 -1.19 -13.80 -27.65
CA ILE A 439 -1.73 -12.76 -28.53
C ILE A 439 -2.62 -11.76 -27.77
N VAL A 440 -3.44 -12.22 -26.83
CA VAL A 440 -4.42 -11.37 -26.12
C VAL A 440 -3.92 -10.81 -24.78
N ASN A 441 -2.73 -11.21 -24.34
CA ASN A 441 -2.12 -10.77 -23.09
C ASN A 441 -0.61 -10.50 -23.27
N PRO A 442 -0.23 -9.50 -24.09
CA PRO A 442 1.14 -9.24 -24.48
C PRO A 442 2.07 -9.08 -23.27
N GLY A 443 3.26 -9.65 -23.36
CA GLY A 443 4.36 -9.44 -22.41
C GLY A 443 4.25 -10.26 -21.12
N GLN A 444 3.05 -10.65 -20.68
CA GLN A 444 2.87 -11.38 -19.42
C GLN A 444 3.62 -12.72 -19.41
N ALA A 445 3.65 -13.40 -20.56
CA ALA A 445 4.32 -14.69 -20.70
C ALA A 445 5.85 -14.59 -20.53
N THR A 446 6.42 -13.40 -20.64
CA THR A 446 7.87 -13.16 -20.51
C THR A 446 8.37 -13.12 -19.07
N ALA A 447 7.46 -12.98 -18.10
CA ALA A 447 7.79 -12.75 -16.70
C ALA A 447 8.47 -13.96 -16.02
N TYR A 448 8.02 -15.18 -16.35
CA TYR A 448 8.40 -16.44 -15.70
C TYR A 448 9.93 -16.66 -15.74
N THR A 449 10.48 -16.84 -16.95
CA THR A 449 11.90 -17.13 -17.15
C THR A 449 12.79 -15.94 -16.76
N ILE A 450 12.38 -14.70 -17.05
CA ILE A 450 13.14 -13.51 -16.63
C ILE A 450 13.25 -13.44 -15.10
N GLY A 451 12.16 -13.73 -14.39
CA GLY A 451 12.14 -13.84 -12.94
C GLY A 451 13.10 -14.90 -12.40
N MET A 452 13.03 -16.12 -12.93
CA MET A 452 13.91 -17.22 -12.53
C MET A 452 15.39 -16.89 -12.79
N ILE A 453 15.72 -16.40 -14.00
CA ILE A 453 17.08 -15.97 -14.35
C ILE A 453 17.57 -14.96 -13.33
N LYS A 454 16.74 -13.96 -12.98
CA LYS A 454 17.15 -12.95 -12.01
C LYS A 454 17.44 -13.53 -10.63
N ILE A 455 16.60 -14.44 -10.15
CA ILE A 455 16.82 -15.11 -8.86
C ILE A 455 18.12 -15.94 -8.90
N LEU A 456 18.38 -16.66 -9.99
CA LEU A 456 19.61 -17.43 -10.18
C LEU A 456 20.87 -16.55 -10.26
N GLU A 457 20.81 -15.43 -10.99
CA GLU A 457 21.88 -14.44 -11.03
C GLU A 457 22.22 -13.91 -9.63
N LEU A 458 21.19 -13.56 -8.85
CA LEU A 458 21.35 -13.07 -7.49
C LEU A 458 21.89 -14.14 -6.55
N ARG A 459 21.45 -15.39 -6.71
CA ARG A 459 21.97 -16.55 -5.98
C ARG A 459 23.45 -16.77 -6.27
N GLU A 460 23.84 -16.78 -7.55
CA GLU A 460 25.21 -17.00 -7.97
C GLU A 460 26.13 -15.85 -7.53
N LYS A 461 25.65 -14.60 -7.64
CA LYS A 461 26.33 -13.43 -7.08
C LYS A 461 26.58 -13.60 -5.58
N ALA A 462 25.55 -13.97 -4.81
CA ALA A 462 25.68 -14.22 -3.38
C ALA A 462 26.67 -15.35 -3.08
N ARG A 463 26.61 -16.46 -3.82
CA ARG A 463 27.53 -17.60 -3.67
C ARG A 463 28.98 -17.18 -3.91
N LYS A 464 29.25 -16.45 -4.99
CA LYS A 464 30.58 -15.93 -5.32
C LYS A 464 31.08 -14.92 -4.29
N GLU A 465 30.22 -14.02 -3.83
CA GLU A 465 30.61 -12.95 -2.93
C GLU A 465 30.77 -13.38 -1.46
N LEU A 466 30.04 -14.40 -1.02
CA LEU A 466 30.08 -14.92 0.34
C LEU A 466 30.98 -16.15 0.50
N GLY A 467 31.29 -16.87 -0.60
CA GLY A 467 32.14 -18.05 -0.59
C GLY A 467 31.61 -19.11 0.37
N SER A 468 32.46 -19.60 1.28
CA SER A 468 32.08 -20.60 2.30
C SER A 468 31.02 -20.12 3.30
N LYS A 469 30.67 -18.82 3.31
CA LYS A 469 29.59 -18.26 4.14
C LYS A 469 28.22 -18.26 3.47
N PHE A 470 28.16 -18.61 2.19
CA PHE A 470 26.89 -18.73 1.51
C PHE A 470 26.12 -19.91 2.09
N ASP A 471 24.92 -19.64 2.60
CA ASP A 471 23.95 -20.65 2.99
C ASP A 471 22.68 -20.43 2.14
N ILE A 472 22.24 -21.48 1.46
CA ILE A 472 21.06 -21.42 0.59
C ILE A 472 19.78 -21.06 1.36
N ARG A 473 19.69 -21.47 2.62
CA ARG A 473 18.55 -21.21 3.50
C ARG A 473 18.47 -19.74 3.90
N ASP A 474 19.62 -19.11 4.13
CA ASP A 474 19.71 -17.67 4.34
C ASP A 474 19.32 -16.89 3.08
N PHE A 475 19.76 -17.36 1.90
CA PHE A 475 19.41 -16.72 0.62
C PHE A 475 17.89 -16.78 0.37
N HIS A 476 17.26 -17.94 0.50
CA HIS A 476 15.81 -18.07 0.38
C HIS A 476 15.07 -17.20 1.40
N ASN A 477 15.56 -17.13 2.64
CA ASN A 477 14.98 -16.24 3.62
C ASN A 477 15.08 -14.76 3.20
N ALA A 478 16.20 -14.33 2.63
CA ALA A 478 16.39 -12.97 2.14
C ALA A 478 15.45 -12.62 0.97
N VAL A 479 15.17 -13.58 0.07
CA VAL A 479 14.21 -13.41 -1.02
C VAL A 479 12.77 -13.26 -0.46
N LEU A 480 12.34 -14.16 0.43
CA LEU A 480 10.94 -14.28 0.84
C LEU A 480 10.49 -13.27 1.93
N SER A 481 11.41 -12.77 2.77
CA SER A 481 11.06 -12.04 4.01
C SER A 481 10.40 -10.66 3.79
N ASN A 482 10.34 -10.16 2.55
CA ASN A 482 9.74 -8.86 2.24
C ASN A 482 8.47 -8.96 1.39
N GLY A 483 7.98 -10.17 1.13
CA GLY A 483 6.88 -10.42 0.21
C GLY A 483 7.27 -10.09 -1.23
N GLU A 484 6.27 -10.09 -2.10
CA GLU A 484 6.46 -9.79 -3.53
C GLU A 484 6.99 -8.37 -3.74
N VAL A 485 8.04 -8.23 -4.55
CA VAL A 485 8.64 -6.95 -4.95
C VAL A 485 9.11 -7.02 -6.39
N PRO A 486 9.21 -5.89 -7.12
CA PRO A 486 9.79 -5.88 -8.46
C PRO A 486 11.28 -6.29 -8.42
N LEU A 487 11.78 -6.84 -9.54
CA LEU A 487 13.08 -7.51 -9.61
C LEU A 487 14.28 -6.60 -9.30
N ASP A 488 14.21 -5.31 -9.63
CA ASP A 488 15.20 -4.31 -9.24
C ASP A 488 15.25 -4.11 -7.72
N VAL A 489 14.09 -4.09 -7.07
CA VAL A 489 13.97 -4.00 -5.61
C VAL A 489 14.44 -5.29 -4.95
N LEU A 490 14.16 -6.46 -5.54
CA LEU A 490 14.70 -7.75 -5.07
C LEU A 490 16.23 -7.74 -5.13
N GLN A 491 16.82 -7.26 -6.23
CA GLN A 491 18.27 -7.12 -6.35
C GLN A 491 18.85 -6.25 -5.24
N GLU A 492 18.29 -5.06 -5.00
CA GLU A 492 18.72 -4.18 -3.90
C GLU A 492 18.63 -4.85 -2.52
N GLN A 493 17.63 -5.70 -2.30
CA GLN A 493 17.48 -6.44 -1.04
C GLN A 493 18.57 -7.49 -0.87
N ILE A 494 18.84 -8.30 -1.90
CA ILE A 494 19.89 -9.32 -1.86
C ILE A 494 21.27 -8.68 -1.73
N GLU A 495 21.55 -7.59 -2.45
CA GLU A 495 22.84 -6.88 -2.33
C GLU A 495 23.06 -6.32 -0.93
N ARG A 496 22.02 -5.73 -0.31
CA ARG A 496 22.08 -5.29 1.09
C ARG A 496 22.31 -6.47 2.06
N TRP A 497 21.66 -7.60 1.81
CA TRP A 497 21.86 -8.81 2.62
C TRP A 497 23.30 -9.35 2.49
N ILE A 498 23.85 -9.48 1.27
CA ILE A 498 25.25 -9.86 1.03
C ILE A 498 26.19 -8.92 1.80
N HIS A 499 25.98 -7.61 1.69
CA HIS A 499 26.80 -6.61 2.38
C HIS A 499 26.75 -6.79 3.91
N SER A 500 25.56 -7.05 4.47
CA SER A 500 25.39 -7.29 5.91
C SER A 500 26.16 -8.53 6.40
N LYS A 501 26.13 -9.64 5.64
CA LYS A 501 26.85 -10.88 5.95
C LYS A 501 28.36 -10.73 5.82
N LYS A 502 28.84 -9.83 4.93
CA LYS A 502 30.26 -9.44 4.85
C LYS A 502 30.70 -8.63 6.06
N LEU A 503 29.91 -7.63 6.48
CA LEU A 503 30.23 -6.75 7.61
C LEU A 503 30.21 -7.47 8.98
N ALA A 504 29.38 -8.49 9.16
CA ALA A 504 29.34 -9.28 10.39
C ALA A 504 30.71 -9.90 10.77
N ARG A 505 31.65 -10.04 9.81
CA ARG A 505 33.03 -10.49 10.08
C ARG A 505 33.94 -9.40 10.66
N ARG A 506 33.70 -8.11 10.37
CA ARG A 506 34.57 -7.02 10.87
C ARG A 506 34.40 -6.78 12.37
N LYS A 507 33.26 -7.16 12.96
CA LYS A 507 33.02 -7.06 14.41
C LYS A 507 33.56 -8.24 15.24
N VAL A 508 34.06 -9.31 14.62
CA VAL A 508 34.59 -10.50 15.32
C VAL A 508 36.12 -10.46 15.48
N CYS A 509 36.77 -9.35 15.16
CA CYS A 509 38.22 -9.17 15.31
C CYS A 509 38.55 -7.88 16.10
N VAL A 510 38.03 -7.75 17.33
CA VAL A 510 38.54 -6.82 18.35
C VAL A 510 38.46 -7.51 19.72
N LEU A 511 39.23 -8.58 19.88
CA LEU A 511 39.48 -9.17 21.19
C LEU A 511 40.86 -9.85 21.19
N CYS A 512 41.91 -9.09 20.83
CA CYS A 512 43.31 -9.43 21.13
C CYS A 512 44.25 -8.33 20.63
N VAL A 513 44.41 -7.23 21.38
CA VAL A 513 45.72 -6.57 21.53
C VAL A 513 45.78 -6.01 22.95
N ARG A 514 46.86 -6.42 23.63
CA ARG A 514 47.24 -6.10 25.00
C ARG A 514 47.36 -4.59 25.25
N VAL A 515 47.03 -4.24 26.48
CA VAL A 515 47.45 -3.04 27.19
C VAL A 515 48.98 -2.90 27.11
N SER A 516 49.47 -1.80 26.57
CA SER A 516 50.77 -1.23 26.97
C SER A 516 50.67 0.29 27.02
N SER A 517 50.67 0.80 28.24
CA SER A 517 50.91 2.18 28.63
C SER A 517 52.17 2.74 27.98
N ALA A 518 52.08 3.87 27.27
CA ALA A 518 53.21 4.79 27.13
C ALA A 518 52.75 6.19 26.64
N TRP A 519 53.25 7.21 27.35
CA TRP A 519 53.37 8.62 26.97
C TRP A 519 52.23 9.60 27.26
N ARG A 520 52.44 10.32 28.38
CA ARG A 520 51.95 11.67 28.67
C ARG A 520 52.75 12.72 27.88
N ASN A 521 52.13 13.89 27.76
CA ASN A 521 52.70 15.25 27.64
C ASN A 521 53.21 15.74 26.28
N ALA A 522 52.48 16.69 25.70
CA ALA A 522 52.91 18.07 25.38
C ALA A 522 51.75 18.75 24.62
N ALA A 523 51.02 19.68 25.22
CA ALA A 523 51.30 21.12 25.30
C ALA A 523 50.56 21.92 24.20
N VAL A 524 49.64 22.79 24.67
CA VAL A 524 49.41 24.18 24.25
C VAL A 524 49.22 24.47 22.75
N PHE A 525 48.02 24.91 22.35
CA PHE A 525 47.77 26.27 21.81
C PHE A 525 46.27 26.48 21.48
N SER A 526 45.74 27.60 21.97
CA SER A 526 44.45 28.22 21.64
C SER A 526 44.72 29.50 20.79
N PRO A 527 43.75 30.29 20.31
CA PRO A 527 43.57 30.57 18.89
C PRO A 527 43.83 32.05 18.53
N SER A 528 44.22 32.32 17.28
CA SER A 528 44.16 33.64 16.64
C SER A 528 44.17 33.40 15.11
N MET A 529 43.57 34.17 14.22
CA MET A 529 43.05 35.53 14.27
C MET A 529 42.09 35.73 13.05
N LEU A 530 41.27 36.77 13.15
CA LEU A 530 40.27 37.28 12.21
C LEU A 530 40.86 38.07 11.01
N LYS A 531 40.02 38.23 9.96
CA LYS A 531 40.00 39.28 8.88
C LYS A 531 41.06 39.17 7.77
N ALA A 532 40.86 39.53 6.51
CA ALA A 532 39.78 40.05 5.67
C ALA A 532 40.24 39.91 4.19
N ASP A 533 39.35 39.88 3.19
CA ASP A 533 39.34 40.91 2.12
C ASP A 533 38.17 40.74 1.12
N ALA A 534 37.76 41.87 0.54
CA ALA A 534 36.65 42.04 -0.38
C ALA A 534 37.11 42.63 -1.74
N GLU A 535 36.27 42.42 -2.77
CA GLU A 535 36.15 43.14 -4.06
C GLU A 535 37.19 42.93 -5.18
N SER A 536 36.73 42.50 -6.38
CA SER A 536 36.29 43.45 -7.43
C SER A 536 35.75 42.74 -8.69
N ARG A 537 34.76 43.39 -9.32
CA ARG A 537 34.09 43.04 -10.59
C ARG A 537 34.89 43.53 -11.79
N ARG A 538 34.77 42.85 -12.96
CA ARG A 538 34.78 43.53 -14.27
C ARG A 538 33.98 42.77 -15.35
N ILE A 539 32.91 43.43 -15.77
CA ILE A 539 32.08 43.18 -16.95
C ILE A 539 32.87 43.63 -18.19
N ASN A 540 32.83 42.86 -19.28
CA ASN A 540 33.34 43.31 -20.58
C ASN A 540 32.21 43.45 -21.60
N ARG A 541 32.09 44.68 -22.10
CA ARG A 541 31.14 45.18 -23.09
C ARG A 541 31.58 44.72 -24.48
N ARG A 542 30.73 44.01 -25.22
CA ARG A 542 30.66 44.12 -26.69
C ARG A 542 29.29 43.68 -27.18
N LYS A 543 28.68 44.57 -27.96
CA LYS A 543 27.45 44.47 -28.75
C LYS A 543 26.15 44.85 -28.04
N PHE A 544 25.93 46.16 -28.01
CA PHE A 544 24.60 46.75 -28.10
C PHE A 544 24.58 47.73 -29.29
N ILE A 545 23.43 47.77 -29.97
CA ILE A 545 22.95 48.72 -30.99
C ILE A 545 23.32 48.44 -32.46
N ALA A 546 22.35 47.85 -33.17
CA ALA A 546 21.84 48.40 -34.43
C ALA A 546 20.31 48.19 -34.45
N LEU A 547 19.57 49.30 -34.38
CA LEU A 547 18.12 49.38 -34.61
C LEU A 547 17.78 49.03 -36.07
N GLY A 548 16.57 48.53 -36.31
CA GLY A 548 15.88 48.79 -37.57
C GLY A 548 14.87 47.74 -38.04
N SER A 549 13.59 48.00 -37.74
CA SER A 549 12.41 47.74 -38.59
C SER A 549 12.06 46.32 -39.06
N ALA A 550 10.97 45.79 -38.50
CA ALA A 550 9.87 44.98 -39.08
C ALA A 550 9.39 44.05 -37.95
N GLY A 551 8.18 44.14 -37.41
CA GLY A 551 6.88 44.22 -38.05
C GLY A 551 5.95 43.37 -37.17
N LEU A 552 4.71 43.81 -37.01
CA LEU A 552 3.67 43.18 -36.19
C LEU A 552 3.53 41.67 -36.46
N GLY A 553 3.37 40.86 -35.41
CA GLY A 553 2.75 39.53 -35.53
C GLY A 553 3.34 38.46 -34.62
N ALA A 554 2.77 38.33 -33.41
CA ALA A 554 2.48 37.07 -32.70
C ALA A 554 2.44 37.35 -31.19
N LEU A 555 1.25 37.22 -30.59
CA LEU A 555 1.09 36.98 -29.17
C LEU A 555 1.74 35.62 -28.83
N ALA A 556 3.04 35.64 -28.60
CA ALA A 556 3.74 34.49 -28.02
C ALA A 556 3.34 34.42 -26.55
N VAL A 557 2.48 33.45 -26.23
CA VAL A 557 2.35 32.93 -24.87
C VAL A 557 3.77 32.57 -24.41
N GLN A 558 4.32 33.37 -23.48
CA GLN A 558 5.52 33.00 -22.75
C GLN A 558 5.19 31.73 -21.96
N ARG A 559 5.41 30.56 -22.57
CA ARG A 559 5.62 29.32 -21.83
C ARG A 559 6.79 29.59 -20.91
N ALA A 560 6.55 29.59 -19.60
CA ALA A 560 7.58 29.72 -18.59
C ALA A 560 8.73 28.78 -18.94
N ALA A 561 9.86 29.39 -19.30
CA ALA A 561 11.07 28.70 -19.66
C ALA A 561 11.85 28.39 -18.38
N ALA A 562 12.19 27.12 -18.21
CA ALA A 562 13.51 26.73 -17.74
C ALA A 562 13.81 25.37 -18.38
N ARG A 563 14.43 25.38 -19.57
CA ARG A 563 15.13 24.22 -20.13
C ARG A 563 16.59 24.24 -19.66
N GLU A 564 16.79 24.50 -18.37
CA GLU A 564 18.09 24.49 -17.72
C GLU A 564 18.18 23.27 -16.82
N LEU A 565 19.37 22.70 -16.69
CA LEU A 565 19.63 21.63 -15.72
C LEU A 565 19.44 22.23 -14.31
N GLY A 566 18.50 21.68 -13.54
CA GLY A 566 18.32 22.04 -12.15
C GLY A 566 19.47 21.59 -11.26
N ASP A 567 19.44 22.02 -10.00
CA ASP A 567 20.39 21.59 -8.97
C ASP A 567 20.50 20.07 -8.87
N GLY A 568 21.68 19.58 -8.48
CA GLY A 568 21.92 18.17 -8.22
C GLY A 568 21.11 17.64 -7.03
N ARG A 569 21.09 16.30 -6.89
CA ARG A 569 20.44 15.59 -5.78
C ARG A 569 21.02 16.05 -4.44
N ARG A 570 20.15 16.30 -3.45
CA ARG A 570 20.53 16.65 -2.06
C ARG A 570 20.19 15.49 -1.10
N PRO A 571 20.99 15.27 -0.05
CA PRO A 571 20.74 14.21 0.92
C PRO A 571 19.53 14.50 1.84
N TYR A 572 19.10 15.76 1.96
CA TYR A 572 17.91 16.18 2.67
C TYR A 572 17.17 17.22 1.82
N GLY A 573 15.85 17.06 1.66
CA GLY A 573 15.05 17.93 0.81
C GLY A 573 14.76 19.28 1.46
N GLU A 574 14.74 20.34 0.66
CA GLU A 574 14.26 21.67 1.04
C GLU A 574 12.93 21.97 0.35
N ARG A 575 12.18 22.93 0.89
CA ARG A 575 10.99 23.44 0.18
C ARG A 575 11.40 24.16 -1.09
N SER A 576 10.53 24.13 -2.08
CA SER A 576 10.65 24.99 -3.26
C SER A 576 10.80 26.45 -2.82
N PRO A 577 11.65 27.26 -3.47
CA PRO A 577 11.79 28.68 -3.15
C PRO A 577 10.50 29.50 -3.40
N PHE A 578 9.53 28.92 -4.12
CA PHE A 578 8.20 29.50 -4.35
C PHE A 578 7.19 29.19 -3.23
N GLU A 579 7.56 28.34 -2.27
CA GLU A 579 6.72 28.01 -1.12
C GLU A 579 7.16 28.84 0.10
N HIS A 580 6.26 29.70 0.59
CA HIS A 580 6.57 30.68 1.64
C HIS A 580 6.00 30.34 3.01
N ALA A 581 5.36 29.18 3.16
CA ALA A 581 4.78 28.74 4.43
C ALA A 581 5.85 28.72 5.54
N GLY A 582 5.59 29.48 6.61
CA GLY A 582 6.52 29.67 7.71
C GLY A 582 5.82 29.81 9.04
N ARG A 583 6.50 29.49 10.13
CA ARG A 583 5.98 29.73 11.48
C ARG A 583 5.98 31.22 11.78
N SER A 584 4.90 31.73 12.37
CA SER A 584 4.87 33.09 12.91
C SER A 584 5.19 33.05 14.40
N PHE A 585 5.96 34.02 14.88
CA PHE A 585 6.44 34.07 16.26
C PHE A 585 5.65 35.10 17.06
N GLY A 586 5.27 34.75 18.29
CA GLY A 586 4.77 35.72 19.24
C GLY A 586 5.91 36.60 19.77
N THR A 587 5.60 37.82 20.17
CA THR A 587 6.54 38.64 20.93
C THR A 587 6.75 38.03 22.31
N SER A 588 7.99 37.94 22.75
CA SER A 588 8.34 37.56 24.12
C SER A 588 9.35 38.54 24.68
N VAL A 589 9.11 39.01 25.89
CA VAL A 589 10.02 39.90 26.61
C VAL A 589 11.13 39.12 27.32
N THR A 590 10.93 37.81 27.52
CA THR A 590 11.88 36.94 28.22
C THR A 590 12.58 36.01 27.23
N PRO A 591 13.91 36.10 27.09
CA PRO A 591 14.68 35.23 26.21
C PRO A 591 14.39 33.74 26.46
N GLY A 592 14.19 32.97 25.38
CA GLY A 592 13.91 31.53 25.45
C GLY A 592 12.46 31.17 25.84
N THR A 593 11.65 32.11 26.33
CA THR A 593 10.20 31.90 26.50
C THR A 593 9.47 32.34 25.24
N GLY A 594 8.43 31.62 24.83
CA GLY A 594 7.55 32.09 23.75
C GLY A 594 6.86 30.96 23.00
N SER A 595 6.09 31.35 21.99
CA SER A 595 5.44 30.42 21.07
C SER A 595 5.56 30.83 19.61
N SER A 596 5.59 29.83 18.74
CA SER A 596 5.37 30.00 17.31
C SER A 596 4.03 29.38 16.91
N ARG A 597 3.50 29.72 15.73
CA ARG A 597 2.21 29.23 15.22
C ARG A 597 2.39 28.52 13.88
N THR A 598 1.73 27.39 13.72
CA THR A 598 1.63 26.63 12.46
C THR A 598 0.88 27.44 11.40
N PRO A 599 1.39 27.54 10.15
CA PRO A 599 0.72 28.24 9.06
C PRO A 599 -0.48 27.47 8.49
N LEU A 600 -1.55 27.27 9.30
CA LEU A 600 -2.66 26.36 8.98
C LEU A 600 -3.32 26.62 7.62
N GLN A 601 -3.38 27.87 7.18
CA GLN A 601 -3.94 28.28 5.89
C GLN A 601 -3.11 27.86 4.67
N ASP A 602 -1.82 27.58 4.87
CA ASP A 602 -0.88 27.20 3.81
C ASP A 602 -0.64 25.68 3.74
N LEU A 603 -1.25 24.90 4.66
CA LEU A 603 -1.02 23.46 4.76
C LEU A 603 -2.05 22.64 3.98
N CYS A 604 -1.56 21.60 3.32
CA CYS A 604 -2.38 20.57 2.67
C CYS A 604 -2.69 19.41 3.63
N GLY A 605 -3.86 18.79 3.49
CA GLY A 605 -4.24 17.59 4.24
C GLY A 605 -4.37 17.83 5.75
N THR A 606 -3.97 16.84 6.56
CA THR A 606 -4.06 16.91 8.04
C THR A 606 -2.71 16.79 8.75
N ILE A 607 -1.66 16.26 8.12
CA ILE A 607 -0.34 16.10 8.76
C ILE A 607 0.43 17.42 8.68
N THR A 608 0.80 17.97 9.83
CA THR A 608 1.66 19.15 9.92
C THR A 608 3.11 18.75 9.63
N PRO A 609 3.77 19.34 8.62
CA PRO A 609 5.19 19.10 8.37
C PRO A 609 6.02 19.41 9.62
N SER A 610 6.98 18.55 9.98
CA SER A 610 7.72 18.66 11.25
C SER A 610 8.42 20.02 11.42
N SER A 611 8.91 20.61 10.33
CA SER A 611 9.56 21.93 10.30
C SER A 611 8.59 23.12 10.47
N LEU A 612 7.28 22.87 10.38
CA LEU A 612 6.22 23.88 10.56
C LEU A 612 5.37 23.61 11.80
N HIS A 613 5.68 22.57 12.58
CA HIS A 613 5.02 22.29 13.85
C HIS A 613 5.21 23.47 14.80
N PHE A 614 4.12 23.92 15.42
CA PHE A 614 4.17 25.04 16.36
C PHE A 614 5.09 24.73 17.55
N GLU A 615 5.62 25.77 18.16
CA GLU A 615 6.50 25.67 19.31
C GLU A 615 5.90 26.38 20.52
N ARG A 616 6.17 25.85 21.72
CA ARG A 616 6.00 26.55 22.99
C ARG A 616 7.16 26.19 23.91
N HIS A 617 7.84 27.19 24.43
CA HIS A 617 9.01 27.03 25.31
C HIS A 617 8.91 27.96 26.50
N HIS A 618 9.48 27.53 27.62
CA HIS A 618 9.58 28.32 28.86
C HIS A 618 11.04 28.64 29.23
N SER A 619 12.02 27.99 28.58
CA SER A 619 13.45 28.22 28.82
C SER A 619 14.34 27.94 27.61
N GLY A 620 13.78 28.05 26.40
CA GLY A 620 14.46 27.79 25.14
C GLY A 620 14.47 26.31 24.74
N VAL A 621 15.29 25.99 23.73
CA VAL A 621 15.45 24.63 23.18
C VAL A 621 16.81 24.09 23.61
N PRO A 622 16.87 23.12 24.55
CA PRO A 622 18.12 22.49 24.94
C PRO A 622 18.72 21.65 23.81
N LYS A 623 20.05 21.52 23.81
CA LYS A 623 20.79 20.59 22.96
C LYS A 623 21.09 19.34 23.76
N ILE A 624 20.38 18.26 23.49
CA ILE A 624 20.51 16.99 24.23
C ILE A 624 21.12 15.93 23.32
N ASP A 625 22.21 15.30 23.75
CA ASP A 625 22.75 14.10 23.10
C ASP A 625 21.85 12.90 23.42
N PRO A 626 21.30 12.20 22.41
CA PRO A 626 20.45 11.03 22.64
C PRO A 626 21.13 9.89 23.40
N ASN A 627 22.47 9.81 23.36
CA ASN A 627 23.23 8.77 24.06
C ASN A 627 23.45 9.09 25.55
N ALA A 628 23.33 10.37 25.93
CA ALA A 628 23.45 10.84 27.30
C ALA A 628 22.08 11.07 27.97
N HIS A 629 20.99 10.98 27.20
CA HIS A 629 19.64 11.16 27.73
C HIS A 629 19.15 9.90 28.44
N GLU A 630 18.77 10.07 29.69
CA GLU A 630 18.22 9.05 30.56
C GLU A 630 16.85 9.47 31.07
N LEU A 631 15.94 8.50 31.20
CA LEU A 631 14.63 8.65 31.82
C LEU A 631 14.64 7.92 33.16
N LEU A 632 14.56 8.66 34.27
CA LEU A 632 14.35 8.11 35.61
C LEU A 632 12.86 7.85 35.84
N LEU A 633 12.51 6.60 36.14
CA LEU A 633 11.19 6.19 36.61
C LEU A 633 11.26 5.76 38.07
N GLU A 634 10.55 6.46 38.96
CA GLU A 634 10.62 6.24 40.40
C GLU A 634 9.30 6.51 41.15
N GLY A 635 9.33 6.57 42.48
CA GLY A 635 8.18 6.85 43.34
C GLY A 635 7.49 5.58 43.83
N LEU A 636 6.16 5.54 43.72
CA LEU A 636 5.30 4.40 44.07
C LEU A 636 5.39 3.24 43.06
N VAL A 637 6.61 2.76 42.86
CA VAL A 637 6.96 1.59 42.06
C VAL A 637 7.70 0.56 42.91
N GLU A 638 7.69 -0.70 42.49
CA GLU A 638 8.39 -1.80 43.16
C GLU A 638 9.90 -1.63 43.03
N ARG A 639 10.37 -1.18 41.85
CA ARG A 639 11.77 -0.93 41.57
C ARG A 639 11.92 0.36 40.77
N PRO A 640 12.59 1.40 41.29
CA PRO A 640 13.03 2.54 40.48
C PRO A 640 13.97 2.08 39.36
N VAL A 641 13.78 2.59 38.14
CA VAL A 641 14.55 2.20 36.95
C VAL A 641 15.00 3.45 36.20
N VAL A 642 16.24 3.44 35.72
CA VAL A 642 16.73 4.43 34.75
C VAL A 642 16.76 3.77 33.38
N PHE A 643 16.15 4.39 32.38
CA PHE A 643 16.17 3.92 31.01
C PHE A 643 16.98 4.86 30.12
N THR A 644 17.95 4.30 29.40
CA THR A 644 18.54 4.99 28.24
C THR A 644 17.55 5.01 27.07
N LEU A 645 17.70 5.96 26.14
CA LEU A 645 16.90 5.97 24.91
C LEU A 645 17.01 4.65 24.12
N LYS A 646 18.19 4.01 24.15
CA LYS A 646 18.44 2.73 23.49
C LYS A 646 17.61 1.61 24.12
N GLU A 647 17.44 1.60 25.43
CA GLU A 647 16.61 0.61 26.14
C GLU A 647 15.13 0.86 25.91
N LEU A 648 14.68 2.12 25.94
CA LEU A 648 13.30 2.47 25.59
C LEU A 648 12.92 1.95 24.19
N ARG A 649 13.82 2.08 23.21
CA ARG A 649 13.62 1.57 21.84
C ARG A 649 13.57 0.04 21.71
N ARG A 650 13.82 -0.72 22.79
CA ARG A 650 13.66 -2.18 22.81
C ARG A 650 12.22 -2.61 23.08
N PHE A 651 11.41 -1.74 23.69
CA PHE A 651 9.99 -2.03 23.92
C PHE A 651 9.17 -1.95 22.62
N PRO A 652 8.00 -2.63 22.56
CA PRO A 652 7.11 -2.55 21.42
C PRO A 652 6.64 -1.11 21.15
N ALA A 653 7.06 -0.56 20.03
CA ALA A 653 6.68 0.79 19.60
C ALA A 653 5.36 0.79 18.81
N VAL A 654 4.64 1.90 18.90
CA VAL A 654 3.44 2.18 18.11
C VAL A 654 3.57 3.54 17.40
N SER A 655 2.95 3.65 16.22
CA SER A 655 2.72 4.94 15.56
C SER A 655 1.25 5.32 15.64
N ARG A 656 0.95 6.57 16.01
CA ARG A 656 -0.42 7.10 16.12
C ARG A 656 -0.45 8.55 15.64
N VAL A 657 -1.50 8.90 14.90
CA VAL A 657 -1.75 10.28 14.49
C VAL A 657 -2.59 10.96 15.56
N TYR A 658 -2.06 12.01 16.18
CA TYR A 658 -2.77 12.82 17.17
C TYR A 658 -2.54 14.31 16.91
N PHE A 659 -3.54 15.11 17.27
CA PHE A 659 -3.32 16.55 17.37
C PHE A 659 -2.63 16.89 18.70
N LEU A 660 -1.88 17.97 18.67
CA LEU A 660 -1.34 18.66 19.83
C LEU A 660 -1.80 20.11 19.74
N GLU A 661 -2.55 20.57 20.73
CA GLU A 661 -3.06 21.94 20.81
C GLU A 661 -2.64 22.58 22.14
N CYS A 662 -2.13 23.80 22.12
CA CYS A 662 -1.85 24.56 23.33
C CYS A 662 -3.16 24.99 24.01
N ALA A 663 -3.23 24.95 25.35
CA ALA A 663 -4.40 25.44 26.10
C ALA A 663 -4.80 26.88 25.71
N GLY A 664 -3.82 27.76 25.49
CA GLY A 664 -4.04 29.15 25.08
C GLY A 664 -4.35 29.36 23.58
N ASN A 665 -4.55 28.29 22.79
CA ASN A 665 -4.87 28.43 21.38
C ASN A 665 -6.20 29.17 21.20
N SER A 666 -6.23 30.16 20.30
CA SER A 666 -7.40 31.02 20.07
C SER A 666 -7.86 31.83 21.30
N GLY A 667 -7.07 31.90 22.39
CA GLY A 667 -7.48 32.62 23.61
C GLY A 667 -7.78 34.10 23.42
N ARG A 668 -7.14 34.75 22.44
CA ARG A 668 -7.39 36.17 22.11
C ARG A 668 -8.77 36.39 21.47
N GLU A 669 -9.35 35.37 20.85
CA GLU A 669 -10.70 35.42 20.29
C GLU A 669 -11.75 35.59 21.40
N HIS A 670 -11.53 34.95 22.55
CA HIS A 670 -12.38 35.12 23.73
C HIS A 670 -12.50 36.59 24.14
N GLU A 671 -11.40 37.32 24.08
CA GLU A 671 -11.29 38.73 24.47
C GLU A 671 -11.82 39.70 23.42
N GLY A 672 -12.27 39.21 22.26
CA GLY A 672 -12.62 40.07 21.13
C GLY A 672 -11.41 40.69 20.43
N ARG A 673 -10.24 40.04 20.50
CA ARG A 673 -9.01 40.41 19.80
C ARG A 673 -8.64 39.32 18.78
N PRO A 674 -9.48 39.10 17.76
CA PRO A 674 -9.31 38.00 16.82
C PRO A 674 -7.97 38.06 16.09
N GLY A 675 -7.37 36.89 15.87
CA GLY A 675 -6.18 36.77 15.03
C GLY A 675 -6.51 37.05 13.56
N GLU A 676 -5.56 37.66 12.86
CA GLU A 676 -5.79 38.22 11.53
C GLU A 676 -6.00 37.17 10.44
N ASN A 677 -5.46 35.96 10.64
CA ASN A 677 -5.56 34.82 9.75
C ASN A 677 -5.62 33.50 10.57
N ALA A 678 -5.81 32.35 9.90
CA ALA A 678 -5.95 31.06 10.58
C ALA A 678 -4.72 30.70 11.45
N GLN A 679 -3.51 31.05 11.01
CA GLN A 679 -2.27 30.84 11.78
C GLN A 679 -2.23 31.66 13.07
N LYS A 680 -2.50 32.98 13.01
CA LYS A 680 -2.44 33.85 14.18
C LYS A 680 -3.54 33.54 15.19
N SER A 681 -4.69 33.07 14.69
CA SER A 681 -5.86 32.73 15.49
C SER A 681 -5.77 31.33 16.11
N HIS A 682 -5.55 30.29 15.28
CA HIS A 682 -5.68 28.87 15.66
C HIS A 682 -4.37 28.07 15.53
N GLY A 683 -3.26 28.72 15.16
CA GLY A 683 -2.02 28.04 14.81
C GLY A 683 -1.20 27.49 15.97
N LEU A 684 -1.64 27.59 17.23
CA LEU A 684 -1.06 26.78 18.33
C LEU A 684 -1.61 25.34 18.30
N LEU A 685 -1.65 24.77 17.10
CA LEU A 685 -2.17 23.46 16.75
C LEU A 685 -1.21 22.81 15.77
N SER A 686 -0.97 21.52 15.95
CA SER A 686 -0.32 20.67 14.95
C SER A 686 -0.92 19.27 15.02
N ASN A 687 -0.94 18.55 13.90
CA ASN A 687 -1.37 17.17 13.87
C ASN A 687 -0.27 16.30 13.26
N THR A 688 0.08 15.23 13.94
CA THR A 688 1.38 14.58 13.77
C THR A 688 1.27 13.09 13.98
N GLU A 689 1.98 12.31 13.16
CA GLU A 689 2.23 10.91 13.47
C GLU A 689 3.36 10.84 14.50
N TRP A 690 3.02 10.41 15.71
CA TRP A 690 3.96 10.19 16.80
C TRP A 690 4.35 8.72 16.85
N THR A 691 5.65 8.44 16.93
CA THR A 691 6.19 7.08 17.10
C THR A 691 6.92 6.95 18.43
N GLY A 692 6.53 5.96 19.24
CA GLY A 692 7.05 5.79 20.58
C GLY A 692 6.57 4.52 21.27
N VAL A 693 6.92 4.39 22.55
CA VAL A 693 6.47 3.28 23.39
C VAL A 693 5.25 3.72 24.19
N PRO A 694 4.17 2.91 24.29
CA PRO A 694 3.10 3.15 25.24
C PRO A 694 3.65 3.26 26.67
N LEU A 695 3.37 4.36 27.36
CA LEU A 695 3.91 4.63 28.70
C LEU A 695 3.54 3.53 29.70
N LYS A 696 2.36 2.91 29.55
CA LYS A 696 1.94 1.72 30.27
C LYS A 696 3.03 0.65 30.34
N ILE A 697 3.66 0.31 29.21
CA ILE A 697 4.66 -0.77 29.15
C ILE A 697 5.89 -0.40 29.99
N VAL A 698 6.29 0.87 29.98
CA VAL A 698 7.45 1.36 30.74
C VAL A 698 7.13 1.41 32.24
N LEU A 699 5.91 1.80 32.60
CA LEU A 699 5.43 1.77 34.00
C LEU A 699 5.32 0.33 34.53
N ASP A 700 4.83 -0.60 33.71
CA ASP A 700 4.71 -2.02 34.06
C ASP A 700 6.10 -2.64 34.37
N GLU A 701 7.16 -2.22 33.67
CA GLU A 701 8.55 -2.68 33.93
C GLU A 701 9.11 -2.26 35.29
N ALA A 702 8.69 -1.10 35.82
CA ALA A 702 9.06 -0.67 37.17
C ALA A 702 8.18 -1.31 38.26
N GLY A 703 7.03 -1.86 37.87
CA GLY A 703 6.01 -2.44 38.75
C GLY A 703 5.29 -1.37 39.56
N LEU A 704 4.03 -1.05 39.25
CA LEU A 704 3.27 -0.05 39.98
C LEU A 704 2.77 -0.57 41.34
N LYS A 705 2.98 0.19 42.42
CA LYS A 705 2.40 -0.13 43.74
C LYS A 705 0.89 0.10 43.75
N ARG A 706 0.17 -0.65 44.60
CA ARG A 706 -1.31 -0.56 44.70
C ARG A 706 -1.86 0.83 45.05
N SER A 707 -1.09 1.65 45.76
CA SER A 707 -1.48 3.03 46.12
C SER A 707 -1.22 4.05 45.01
N ALA A 708 -0.55 3.68 43.91
CA ALA A 708 -0.27 4.60 42.80
C ALA A 708 -1.57 5.12 42.15
N ARG A 709 -1.66 6.43 41.96
CA ARG A 709 -2.83 7.11 41.36
C ARG A 709 -2.46 8.18 40.35
N TRP A 710 -1.25 8.71 40.39
CA TRP A 710 -0.76 9.78 39.53
C TRP A 710 0.65 9.49 39.05
N ILE A 711 1.05 10.17 37.98
CA ILE A 711 2.44 10.35 37.60
C ILE A 711 2.76 11.83 37.53
N VAL A 712 3.99 12.21 37.85
CA VAL A 712 4.54 13.55 37.66
C VAL A 712 5.67 13.42 36.64
N ALA A 713 5.50 14.05 35.48
CA ALA A 713 6.49 14.02 34.42
C ALA A 713 7.22 15.36 34.35
N GLU A 714 8.56 15.33 34.26
CA GLU A 714 9.42 16.51 34.26
C GLU A 714 10.31 16.52 33.01
N GLY A 715 10.53 17.71 32.47
CA GLY A 715 11.46 17.94 31.36
C GLY A 715 12.89 18.23 31.83
N ALA A 716 13.87 17.92 30.98
CA ALA A 716 15.29 18.19 31.20
C ALA A 716 15.70 19.66 30.95
N ASP A 717 14.80 20.50 30.43
CA ASP A 717 15.09 21.90 30.16
C ASP A 717 15.16 22.73 31.46
N ALA A 718 15.72 23.94 31.38
CA ALA A 718 15.95 24.75 32.57
C ALA A 718 14.65 25.19 33.28
N SER A 719 13.51 25.20 32.59
CA SER A 719 12.20 25.44 33.21
C SER A 719 11.72 24.27 34.06
N ARG A 720 12.28 23.06 33.84
CA ARG A 720 11.85 21.81 34.45
C ARG A 720 10.33 21.66 34.41
N LEU A 721 9.71 21.96 33.26
CA LEU A 721 8.25 21.93 33.14
C LEU A 721 7.75 20.56 33.63
N SER A 722 6.96 20.60 34.70
CA SER A 722 6.50 19.44 35.44
C SER A 722 4.98 19.41 35.41
N ARG A 723 4.38 18.27 35.05
CA ARG A 723 2.92 18.10 35.09
C ARG A 723 2.50 16.76 35.70
N SER A 724 1.50 16.83 36.56
CA SER A 724 0.77 15.71 37.13
C SER A 724 -0.28 15.19 36.14
N LEU A 725 -0.29 13.88 35.91
CA LEU A 725 -1.26 13.16 35.09
C LEU A 725 -1.89 12.04 35.92
N PRO A 726 -3.23 11.86 35.88
CA PRO A 726 -3.86 10.68 36.48
C PRO A 726 -3.27 9.41 35.87
N LEU A 727 -2.98 8.42 36.71
CA LEU A 727 -2.40 7.16 36.27
C LEU A 727 -3.29 6.44 35.26
N GLU A 728 -4.62 6.53 35.41
CA GLU A 728 -5.57 6.00 34.42
C GLU A 728 -5.31 6.54 33.02
N LYS A 729 -5.07 7.85 32.88
CA LYS A 729 -4.73 8.47 31.60
C LYS A 729 -3.38 7.96 31.08
N ALA A 730 -2.37 7.92 31.95
CA ALA A 730 -1.04 7.45 31.61
C ALA A 730 -1.04 5.99 31.08
N LEU A 731 -1.89 5.13 31.65
CA LEU A 731 -2.04 3.73 31.26
C LEU A 731 -2.89 3.53 30.01
N ALA A 732 -3.79 4.47 29.69
CA ALA A 732 -4.74 4.33 28.59
C ALA A 732 -4.09 4.53 27.21
N ASP A 733 -3.48 5.70 26.97
CA ASP A 733 -3.05 6.09 25.62
C ASP A 733 -1.83 7.03 25.54
N VAL A 734 -1.12 7.26 26.65
CA VAL A 734 0.09 8.11 26.66
C VAL A 734 1.26 7.39 26.02
N LEU A 735 2.04 8.11 25.20
CA LEU A 735 3.26 7.61 24.56
C LEU A 735 4.50 8.35 25.07
N LEU A 736 5.58 7.60 25.26
CA LEU A 736 6.95 8.12 25.25
C LEU A 736 7.45 8.11 23.80
N ALA A 737 7.30 9.25 23.12
CA ALA A 737 7.60 9.42 21.71
C ALA A 737 9.06 9.83 21.48
N TYR A 738 9.70 9.20 20.49
CA TYR A 738 11.03 9.55 19.98
C TYR A 738 11.05 9.77 18.46
N GLY A 739 9.90 9.63 17.80
CA GLY A 739 9.73 9.89 16.37
C GLY A 739 8.51 10.79 16.09
N GLN A 740 8.63 11.58 15.03
CA GLN A 740 7.66 12.57 14.53
C GLN A 740 7.62 12.49 13.00
N ASN A 741 6.46 12.17 12.43
CA ASN A 741 6.22 12.09 10.98
C ASN A 741 7.28 11.26 10.21
N GLY A 742 7.68 10.11 10.78
CA GLY A 742 8.63 9.19 10.15
C GLY A 742 10.12 9.50 10.38
N GLU A 743 10.47 10.59 11.06
CA GLU A 743 11.84 10.95 11.43
C GLU A 743 12.00 11.09 12.96
N PRO A 744 13.22 11.16 13.52
CA PRO A 744 13.40 11.55 14.92
C PRO A 744 12.76 12.91 15.22
N LEU A 745 12.37 13.13 16.48
CA LEU A 745 11.84 14.43 16.93
C LEU A 745 12.74 15.59 16.51
N ARG A 746 12.13 16.74 16.21
CA ARG A 746 12.90 17.98 16.08
C ARG A 746 13.38 18.46 17.45
N PRO A 747 14.54 19.15 17.56
CA PRO A 747 15.02 19.71 18.82
C PRO A 747 13.94 20.49 19.58
N GLU A 748 13.25 21.39 18.90
CA GLU A 748 12.18 22.21 19.46
C GLU A 748 10.93 21.43 19.88
N GLN A 749 10.77 20.20 19.39
CA GLN A 749 9.65 19.31 19.69
C GLN A 749 9.97 18.24 20.75
N GLY A 750 11.12 18.37 21.44
CA GLY A 750 11.44 17.50 22.57
C GLY A 750 12.47 16.42 22.26
N TYR A 751 13.28 16.56 21.21
CA TYR A 751 14.34 15.58 20.92
C TYR A 751 15.29 15.39 22.12
N PRO A 752 15.56 14.16 22.56
CA PRO A 752 15.27 12.90 21.87
C PRO A 752 13.97 12.19 22.30
N LEU A 753 13.31 12.65 23.36
CA LEU A 753 12.18 11.97 23.99
C LEU A 753 11.15 12.97 24.53
N ARG A 754 9.87 12.74 24.26
CA ARG A 754 8.77 13.52 24.81
C ARG A 754 7.60 12.64 25.25
N LEU A 755 6.75 13.17 26.12
CA LEU A 755 5.40 12.67 26.30
C LEU A 755 4.47 13.19 25.19
N VAL A 756 3.60 12.29 24.74
CA VAL A 756 2.42 12.58 23.91
C VAL A 756 1.19 12.09 24.68
N VAL A 757 0.30 13.02 25.01
CA VAL A 757 -0.90 12.80 25.82
C VAL A 757 -2.13 13.09 24.94
N PRO A 758 -2.70 12.09 24.26
CA PRO A 758 -3.67 12.31 23.21
C PRO A 758 -4.93 13.03 23.70
N GLY A 759 -5.32 14.09 23.00
CA GLY A 759 -6.53 14.87 23.26
C GLY A 759 -6.47 15.78 24.48
N TRP A 760 -5.33 15.85 25.18
CA TRP A 760 -5.14 16.74 26.32
C TRP A 760 -4.27 17.95 25.94
N GLU A 761 -4.39 19.01 26.72
CA GLU A 761 -3.70 20.29 26.51
C GLU A 761 -2.18 20.15 26.32
N GLY A 762 -1.62 21.02 25.48
CA GLY A 762 -0.25 20.89 25.00
C GLY A 762 0.82 20.95 26.10
N ASN A 763 0.55 21.57 27.25
CA ASN A 763 1.52 21.69 28.33
C ASN A 763 1.65 20.41 29.18
N VAL A 764 0.73 19.43 29.11
CA VAL A 764 0.98 18.08 29.67
C VAL A 764 1.82 17.20 28.74
N ASN A 765 2.08 17.63 27.50
CA ASN A 765 2.91 16.90 26.54
C ASN A 765 4.39 17.24 26.76
N ILE A 766 4.92 16.87 27.94
CA ILE A 766 6.27 17.24 28.41
C ILE A 766 7.35 16.89 27.39
N LYS A 767 8.17 17.87 27.05
CA LYS A 767 9.30 17.72 26.12
C LYS A 767 10.57 17.41 26.89
N TRP A 768 11.50 16.73 26.23
CA TRP A 768 12.80 16.39 26.79
C TRP A 768 12.67 15.63 28.12
N VAL A 769 11.67 14.74 28.21
CA VAL A 769 11.27 14.11 29.48
C VAL A 769 12.40 13.26 30.03
N ASP A 770 12.93 13.62 31.20
CA ASP A 770 14.03 12.90 31.85
C ASP A 770 13.62 12.26 33.18
N ARG A 771 12.41 12.56 33.68
CA ARG A 771 11.90 11.97 34.91
C ARG A 771 10.39 11.77 34.88
N ILE A 772 9.97 10.61 35.37
CA ILE A 772 8.58 10.26 35.69
C ILE A 772 8.54 9.70 37.11
N MET A 773 7.81 10.34 37.99
CA MET A 773 7.61 9.88 39.36
C MET A 773 6.17 9.44 39.56
N VAL A 774 5.96 8.24 40.08
CA VAL A 774 4.64 7.69 40.39
C VAL A 774 4.24 8.09 41.80
N THR A 775 3.04 8.64 41.98
CA THR A 775 2.57 9.21 43.25
C THR A 775 1.12 8.78 43.52
N ASP A 776 0.63 8.99 44.73
CA ASP A 776 -0.77 8.76 45.14
C ASP A 776 -1.62 10.04 45.04
N GLU A 777 -0.99 11.21 44.95
CA GLU A 777 -1.62 12.51 44.74
C GLU A 777 -0.88 13.36 43.68
N PRO A 778 -1.55 14.35 43.04
CA PRO A 778 -0.87 15.28 42.15
C PRO A 778 0.06 16.21 42.93
N PHE A 779 1.14 16.67 42.30
CA PHE A 779 2.14 17.52 42.95
C PHE A 779 1.76 18.98 43.12
N MET A 780 0.67 19.41 42.48
CA MET A 780 0.22 20.79 42.49
C MET A 780 1.33 21.79 42.13
N THR A 781 2.07 21.46 41.07
CA THR A 781 3.22 22.24 40.61
C THR A 781 2.79 23.66 40.22
N ARG A 782 3.76 24.58 40.06
CA ARG A 782 3.47 25.95 39.57
C ARG A 782 2.60 25.93 38.31
N ASP A 783 2.87 25.01 37.41
CA ASP A 783 2.17 24.89 36.11
C ASP A 783 0.85 24.09 36.18
N GLU A 784 0.39 23.75 37.39
CA GLU A 784 -0.92 23.18 37.71
C GLU A 784 -1.77 24.08 38.61
N ALA A 785 -1.14 25.00 39.35
CA ALA A 785 -1.81 25.86 40.34
C ALA A 785 -1.78 27.35 39.98
N ALA A 786 -0.62 27.89 39.56
CA ALA A 786 -0.49 29.30 39.19
C ALA A 786 -0.77 29.53 37.69
N ASN A 787 -0.35 28.58 36.84
CA ASN A 787 -0.65 28.56 35.42
C ASN A 787 -1.61 27.42 35.09
N SER A 788 -2.24 27.48 33.92
CA SER A 788 -3.12 26.41 33.39
C SER A 788 -4.29 26.04 34.30
N THR A 789 -4.81 27.05 35.00
CA THR A 789 -6.08 27.02 35.71
C THR A 789 -7.02 28.02 35.06
N ASP A 790 -8.30 27.67 34.96
CA ASP A 790 -9.29 28.53 34.28
C ASP A 790 -10.10 29.28 35.34
N LEU A 791 -9.84 30.58 35.49
CA LEU A 791 -10.63 31.44 36.38
C LEU A 791 -12.09 31.49 35.89
N MET A 792 -13.04 31.45 36.82
CA MET A 792 -14.48 31.49 36.58
C MET A 792 -15.10 32.78 37.11
N PRO A 793 -16.34 33.14 36.72
CA PRO A 793 -16.98 34.39 37.14
C PRO A 793 -17.20 34.53 38.64
N ASP A 794 -17.29 33.40 39.37
CA ASP A 794 -17.47 33.35 40.81
C ASP A 794 -16.16 33.51 41.60
N GLY A 795 -15.05 33.78 40.91
CA GLY A 795 -13.71 33.94 41.49
C GLY A 795 -13.00 32.63 41.81
N LYS A 796 -13.61 31.47 41.56
CA LYS A 796 -12.95 30.16 41.67
C LYS A 796 -12.21 29.82 40.37
N ALA A 797 -11.21 28.94 40.44
CA ALA A 797 -10.51 28.45 39.26
C ALA A 797 -10.81 26.96 39.05
N ARG A 798 -11.00 26.54 37.79
CA ARG A 798 -11.01 25.13 37.42
C ARG A 798 -9.60 24.65 37.27
N TRP A 799 -9.27 23.59 38.01
CA TRP A 799 -7.98 22.92 37.95
C TRP A 799 -8.10 21.68 37.09
N PHE A 800 -6.99 21.23 36.50
CA PHE A 800 -6.92 19.98 35.74
C PHE A 800 -7.93 19.91 34.57
N THR A 801 -8.15 21.04 33.89
CA THR A 801 -8.96 21.12 32.68
C THR A 801 -8.19 20.54 31.49
N PHE A 802 -7.95 19.23 31.51
CA PHE A 802 -6.99 18.64 30.59
C PHE A 802 -7.50 18.52 29.14
N VAL A 803 -8.78 18.18 28.95
CA VAL A 803 -9.32 17.79 27.64
C VAL A 803 -9.49 19.01 26.73
N MET A 804 -8.92 18.96 25.53
CA MET A 804 -9.20 19.94 24.48
C MET A 804 -10.54 19.59 23.82
N GLU A 805 -11.57 20.39 24.05
CA GLU A 805 -12.93 20.14 23.55
C GLU A 805 -13.04 20.23 22.01
N ALA A 806 -14.16 19.76 21.44
CA ALA A 806 -14.36 19.80 19.99
C ALA A 806 -14.24 21.24 19.44
N LYS A 807 -13.43 21.41 18.41
CA LYS A 807 -13.08 22.71 17.84
C LYS A 807 -12.85 22.59 16.33
N SER A 808 -13.21 23.65 15.60
CA SER A 808 -12.98 23.73 14.16
C SER A 808 -12.58 25.14 13.72
N VAL A 809 -11.91 25.24 12.58
CA VAL A 809 -11.60 26.50 11.91
C VAL A 809 -11.53 26.30 10.39
N ILE A 810 -12.12 27.23 9.65
CA ILE A 810 -11.94 27.35 8.19
C ILE A 810 -10.54 27.91 7.93
N THR A 811 -9.74 27.17 7.15
CA THR A 811 -8.38 27.57 6.75
C THR A 811 -8.34 28.22 5.36
N HIS A 812 -9.34 27.94 4.53
CA HIS A 812 -9.53 28.58 3.24
C HIS A 812 -11.03 28.71 2.90
N PRO A 813 -11.52 29.88 2.45
CA PRO A 813 -10.87 31.17 2.60
C PRO A 813 -10.79 31.59 4.08
N SER A 814 -9.64 32.10 4.50
CA SER A 814 -9.40 32.69 5.83
C SER A 814 -8.77 34.07 5.72
N GLY A 815 -8.65 34.81 6.83
CA GLY A 815 -8.19 36.19 6.80
C GLY A 815 -6.83 36.38 6.11
N GLU A 816 -6.63 37.56 5.50
CA GLU A 816 -5.50 37.92 4.62
C GLU A 816 -5.50 37.22 3.25
N GLN A 817 -6.41 36.26 2.99
CA GLN A 817 -6.62 35.69 1.66
C GLN A 817 -7.58 36.53 0.81
N PHE A 818 -7.63 36.23 -0.48
CA PHE A 818 -8.39 36.99 -1.48
C PHE A 818 -9.10 36.05 -2.47
N LEU A 819 -10.38 36.30 -2.73
CA LEU A 819 -11.17 35.63 -3.76
C LEU A 819 -11.15 36.45 -5.05
N ASP A 820 -10.43 35.96 -6.05
CA ASP A 820 -10.07 36.70 -7.26
C ASP A 820 -11.22 36.92 -8.27
N ARG A 821 -12.30 36.15 -8.18
CA ARG A 821 -13.43 36.22 -9.13
C ARG A 821 -14.70 35.62 -8.52
N LYS A 822 -15.85 35.85 -9.16
CA LYS A 822 -17.07 35.09 -8.82
C LYS A 822 -16.95 33.65 -9.29
N GLY A 823 -17.55 32.70 -8.57
CA GLY A 823 -17.58 31.31 -8.98
C GLY A 823 -17.40 30.32 -7.83
N PHE A 824 -16.95 29.11 -8.17
CA PHE A 824 -16.75 28.04 -7.20
C PHE A 824 -15.46 28.22 -6.42
N TYR A 825 -15.59 28.21 -5.10
CA TYR A 825 -14.50 28.09 -4.13
C TYR A 825 -14.77 26.90 -3.22
N GLU A 826 -13.72 26.18 -2.87
CA GLU A 826 -13.81 25.18 -1.81
C GLU A 826 -13.61 25.88 -0.46
N ILE A 827 -14.62 25.86 0.40
CA ILE A 827 -14.40 26.16 1.82
C ILE A 827 -13.75 24.93 2.43
N SER A 828 -12.54 25.06 2.97
CA SER A 828 -11.74 23.99 3.55
C SER A 828 -11.24 24.37 4.94
N GLY A 829 -11.20 23.41 5.86
CA GLY A 829 -10.80 23.66 7.24
C GLY A 829 -10.41 22.42 8.03
N LEU A 830 -10.06 22.62 9.30
CA LEU A 830 -9.70 21.55 10.23
C LEU A 830 -10.70 21.49 11.38
N ALA A 831 -11.07 20.28 11.81
CA ALA A 831 -11.85 20.02 13.01
C ALA A 831 -11.17 18.93 13.85
N TRP A 832 -11.18 19.04 15.17
CA TRP A 832 -10.57 18.08 16.09
C TRP A 832 -11.31 18.04 17.42
N SER A 833 -11.19 16.94 18.15
CA SER A 833 -11.73 16.81 19.52
C SER A 833 -10.83 15.90 20.35
N GLY A 834 -10.50 16.34 21.55
CA GLY A 834 -9.76 15.54 22.53
C GLY A 834 -10.58 14.39 23.13
N ARG A 835 -11.91 14.41 22.93
CA ARG A 835 -12.81 13.34 23.38
C ARG A 835 -12.91 12.17 22.41
N GLY A 836 -12.50 12.34 21.14
CA GLY A 836 -12.73 11.29 20.16
C GLY A 836 -12.62 11.72 18.70
N ARG A 837 -13.38 11.03 17.84
CA ARG A 837 -13.51 11.35 16.41
C ARG A 837 -14.46 12.53 16.21
N ILE A 838 -14.20 13.32 15.17
CA ILE A 838 -15.20 14.22 14.61
C ILE A 838 -16.23 13.40 13.84
N THR A 839 -17.51 13.58 14.13
CA THR A 839 -18.61 12.89 13.42
C THR A 839 -19.26 13.77 12.38
N ARG A 840 -19.23 15.09 12.58
CA ARG A 840 -19.88 16.06 11.69
C ARG A 840 -19.16 17.40 11.74
N VAL A 841 -19.08 18.07 10.60
CA VAL A 841 -18.75 19.50 10.52
C VAL A 841 -19.83 20.18 9.70
N GLU A 842 -20.35 21.28 10.22
CA GLU A 842 -21.27 22.15 9.52
C GLU A 842 -20.59 23.48 9.21
N VAL A 843 -20.89 24.04 8.04
CA VAL A 843 -20.40 25.34 7.59
C VAL A 843 -21.58 26.27 7.33
N SER A 844 -21.46 27.50 7.80
CA SER A 844 -22.38 28.61 7.51
C SER A 844 -21.68 29.65 6.64
N THR A 845 -22.43 30.30 5.77
CA THR A 845 -21.98 31.45 4.96
C THR A 845 -22.71 32.74 5.33
N ASP A 846 -23.57 32.71 6.35
CA ASP A 846 -24.52 33.78 6.72
C ASP A 846 -24.50 34.09 8.23
N ALA A 847 -23.31 33.97 8.85
CA ALA A 847 -23.10 34.21 10.29
C ALA A 847 -23.93 33.30 11.20
N GLY A 848 -24.09 32.05 10.81
CA GLY A 848 -24.72 31.00 11.62
C GLY A 848 -26.24 30.98 11.58
N LYS A 849 -26.87 31.77 10.70
CA LYS A 849 -28.34 31.73 10.48
C LYS A 849 -28.76 30.42 9.82
N SER A 850 -27.96 29.90 8.91
CA SER A 850 -28.13 28.58 8.30
C SER A 850 -26.82 27.80 8.26
N TRP A 851 -26.94 26.47 8.27
CA TRP A 851 -25.81 25.53 8.35
C TRP A 851 -25.95 24.45 7.29
N LYS A 852 -24.84 24.07 6.66
CA LYS A 852 -24.75 22.98 5.69
C LYS A 852 -23.68 21.98 6.11
N ASP A 853 -23.95 20.69 5.92
CA ASP A 853 -22.95 19.66 6.17
C ASP A 853 -21.77 19.78 5.23
N ALA A 854 -20.57 19.86 5.80
CA ALA A 854 -19.33 19.74 5.07
C ALA A 854 -18.93 18.26 4.94
N GLN A 855 -18.25 17.93 3.85
CA GLN A 855 -17.65 16.62 3.64
C GLN A 855 -16.45 16.46 4.57
N LEU A 856 -16.39 15.37 5.33
CA LEU A 856 -15.19 14.99 6.07
C LEU A 856 -14.23 14.23 5.14
N ASN A 857 -13.02 14.75 5.00
CA ASN A 857 -11.97 14.18 4.15
C ASN A 857 -11.15 13.19 4.99
N GLY A 858 -11.37 11.89 4.76
CA GLY A 858 -10.78 10.82 5.56
C GLY A 858 -9.24 10.68 5.42
N PRO A 859 -8.58 10.01 6.38
CA PRO A 859 -9.18 9.27 7.49
C PRO A 859 -9.62 10.17 8.65
N VAL A 860 -10.77 9.85 9.25
CA VAL A 860 -11.29 10.52 10.46
C VAL A 860 -10.83 9.73 11.69
N LEU A 861 -9.77 10.17 12.35
CA LEU A 861 -9.11 9.45 13.45
C LEU A 861 -9.49 10.05 14.82
N PRO A 862 -9.53 9.25 15.90
CA PRO A 862 -9.87 9.76 17.23
C PRO A 862 -8.72 10.62 17.74
N LYS A 863 -9.05 11.80 18.30
CA LYS A 863 -8.06 12.73 18.87
C LYS A 863 -7.01 13.20 17.85
N ALA A 864 -7.42 13.32 16.59
CA ALA A 864 -6.61 13.83 15.48
C ALA A 864 -7.35 14.95 14.75
N ALA A 865 -6.60 15.79 14.03
CA ALA A 865 -7.21 16.77 13.13
C ALA A 865 -7.85 16.07 11.91
N THR A 866 -9.08 16.45 11.63
CA THR A 866 -9.90 15.99 10.49
C THR A 866 -10.08 17.15 9.53
N ARG A 867 -9.75 16.94 8.26
CA ARG A 867 -9.97 17.92 7.20
C ARG A 867 -11.45 17.87 6.80
N PHE A 868 -12.07 19.03 6.62
CA PHE A 868 -13.41 19.13 6.04
C PHE A 868 -13.41 20.05 4.84
N SER A 869 -14.36 19.85 3.91
CA SER A 869 -14.62 20.81 2.84
C SER A 869 -16.09 20.93 2.45
N LEU A 870 -16.47 22.11 1.94
CA LEU A 870 -17.79 22.41 1.39
C LEU A 870 -17.59 23.17 0.07
N LEU A 871 -18.20 22.68 -1.01
CA LEU A 871 -18.23 23.41 -2.27
C LEU A 871 -19.16 24.61 -2.13
N TRP A 872 -18.62 25.81 -2.31
CA TRP A 872 -19.35 27.07 -2.21
C TRP A 872 -19.26 27.83 -3.52
N ARG A 873 -20.39 28.35 -3.98
CA ARG A 873 -20.44 29.26 -5.13
C ARG A 873 -20.60 30.68 -4.60
N TRP A 874 -19.55 31.48 -4.73
CA TRP A 874 -19.54 32.86 -4.31
C TRP A 874 -19.95 33.77 -5.48
N GLU A 875 -21.04 34.51 -5.29
CA GLU A 875 -21.63 35.39 -6.32
C GLU A 875 -21.13 36.85 -6.23
N GLY A 876 -20.12 37.11 -5.38
CA GLY A 876 -19.56 38.45 -5.15
C GLY A 876 -20.22 39.24 -4.03
N ASP A 877 -21.21 38.66 -3.34
CA ASP A 877 -21.86 39.28 -2.18
C ASP A 877 -21.04 39.09 -0.90
N GLU A 878 -21.31 39.89 0.12
CA GLU A 878 -20.67 39.70 1.43
C GLU A 878 -21.10 38.37 2.05
N ALA A 879 -20.16 37.68 2.70
CA ALA A 879 -20.43 36.42 3.38
C ALA A 879 -19.69 36.35 4.70
N ALA A 880 -20.34 35.78 5.71
CA ALA A 880 -19.75 35.53 7.02
C ALA A 880 -19.61 34.02 7.21
N LEU A 881 -18.41 33.52 7.01
CA LEU A 881 -18.07 32.11 7.03
C LEU A 881 -17.81 31.64 8.46
N GLN A 882 -18.48 30.56 8.84
CA GLN A 882 -18.28 29.89 10.13
C GLN A 882 -18.23 28.38 9.93
N SER A 883 -17.48 27.69 10.78
CA SER A 883 -17.57 26.24 10.93
C SER A 883 -17.85 25.86 12.38
N ARG A 884 -18.61 24.79 12.57
CA ARG A 884 -18.80 24.13 13.87
C ARG A 884 -18.70 22.62 13.71
N CYS A 885 -18.16 21.92 14.69
CA CYS A 885 -18.04 20.46 14.64
C CYS A 885 -18.77 19.77 15.79
N THR A 886 -19.22 18.54 15.53
CA THR A 886 -19.71 17.60 16.52
C THR A 886 -18.74 16.43 16.62
N ASP A 887 -18.42 16.00 17.83
CA ASP A 887 -17.62 14.80 18.06
C ASP A 887 -18.47 13.55 18.36
N GLU A 888 -17.82 12.40 18.50
CA GLU A 888 -18.50 11.12 18.74
C GLU A 888 -19.21 11.00 20.09
N THR A 889 -19.01 11.97 21.01
CA THR A 889 -19.78 12.06 22.26
C THR A 889 -21.08 12.85 22.10
N GLY A 890 -21.29 13.48 20.93
CA GLY A 890 -22.40 14.39 20.68
C GLY A 890 -22.13 15.83 21.11
N TYR A 891 -20.93 16.15 21.62
CA TYR A 891 -20.55 17.52 21.97
C TYR A 891 -20.48 18.37 20.71
N LEU A 892 -21.27 19.45 20.67
CA LEU A 892 -21.29 20.43 19.60
C LEU A 892 -20.42 21.64 20.00
N GLN A 893 -19.53 22.06 19.12
CA GLN A 893 -18.70 23.24 19.31
C GLN A 893 -19.57 24.48 19.61
N PRO A 894 -19.33 25.19 20.73
CA PRO A 894 -20.15 26.31 21.17
C PRO A 894 -19.81 27.62 20.42
N THR A 895 -20.73 28.58 20.47
CA THR A 895 -20.43 29.97 20.09
C THR A 895 -19.57 30.66 21.16
N ARG A 896 -18.99 31.81 20.81
CA ARG A 896 -18.25 32.65 21.76
C ARG A 896 -19.13 33.10 22.93
N GLU A 897 -20.36 33.50 22.64
CA GLU A 897 -21.34 34.00 23.62
C GLU A 897 -21.74 32.89 24.60
N GLN A 898 -21.92 31.66 24.11
CA GLN A 898 -22.19 30.49 24.96
C GLN A 898 -21.03 30.17 25.90
N LEU A 899 -19.77 30.36 25.45
CA LEU A 899 -18.62 30.19 26.34
C LEU A 899 -18.55 31.32 27.37
N ILE A 900 -18.76 32.57 26.98
CA ILE A 900 -18.72 33.72 27.89
C ILE A 900 -19.83 33.64 28.94
N SER A 901 -21.04 33.18 28.59
CA SER A 901 -22.14 33.08 29.55
C SER A 901 -21.87 32.09 30.67
N VAL A 902 -21.04 31.07 30.43
CA VAL A 902 -20.68 30.05 31.42
C VAL A 902 -19.36 30.36 32.12
N ARG A 903 -18.36 30.81 31.35
CA ARG A 903 -16.98 30.98 31.83
C ARG A 903 -16.62 32.41 32.15
N GLY A 904 -17.46 33.40 31.85
CA GLY A 904 -17.14 34.82 32.01
C GLY A 904 -16.29 35.36 30.87
N LEU A 905 -16.10 36.68 30.87
CA LEU A 905 -15.14 37.35 30.00
C LEU A 905 -13.86 37.64 30.80
N HIS A 906 -12.72 37.14 30.34
CA HIS A 906 -11.43 37.35 31.01
C HIS A 906 -10.49 38.21 30.18
N PRO A 907 -10.56 39.56 30.29
CA PRO A 907 -9.60 40.44 29.63
C PRO A 907 -8.29 40.45 30.42
N GLY A 908 -7.20 39.93 29.85
CA GLY A 908 -5.90 39.92 30.51
C GLY A 908 -4.71 39.70 29.57
N PRO A 909 -3.47 39.89 30.04
CA PRO A 909 -2.26 39.59 29.25
C PRO A 909 -2.02 38.08 29.09
N ASP A 910 -2.52 37.27 30.03
CA ASP A 910 -2.27 35.82 30.08
C ASP A 910 -3.16 35.00 29.13
N GLY A 911 -4.19 35.62 28.56
CA GLY A 911 -5.13 35.02 27.61
C GLY A 911 -6.07 33.98 28.24
N PHE A 912 -7.17 33.69 27.54
CA PHE A 912 -8.12 32.66 27.96
C PHE A 912 -7.68 31.27 27.47
N ASN A 913 -7.57 30.30 28.37
CA ASN A 913 -7.30 28.91 28.01
C ASN A 913 -8.60 28.19 27.59
N HIS A 914 -8.44 27.12 26.81
CA HIS A 914 -9.55 26.25 26.39
C HIS A 914 -10.65 27.00 25.64
N TYR A 915 -10.27 27.99 24.82
CA TYR A 915 -11.21 28.63 23.89
C TYR A 915 -11.47 27.72 22.69
N ASN A 916 -12.68 27.19 22.57
CA ASN A 916 -13.13 26.44 21.40
C ASN A 916 -14.34 27.09 20.69
N GLY A 917 -14.58 28.38 20.93
CA GLY A 917 -15.69 29.09 20.30
C GLY A 917 -15.58 29.13 18.77
N ILE A 918 -16.72 29.12 18.09
CA ILE A 918 -16.81 29.25 16.63
C ILE A 918 -16.09 30.53 16.15
N LYS A 919 -15.26 30.38 15.12
CA LYS A 919 -14.56 31.49 14.44
C LYS A 919 -15.36 31.95 13.23
N THR A 920 -15.39 33.26 13.02
CA THR A 920 -16.00 33.89 11.83
C THR A 920 -14.92 34.52 10.94
N TRP A 921 -15.02 34.29 9.63
CA TRP A 921 -14.30 35.04 8.60
C TRP A 921 -15.30 35.82 7.75
N PHE A 922 -15.01 37.10 7.48
CA PHE A 922 -15.86 37.93 6.64
C PHE A 922 -15.23 38.11 5.26
N VAL A 923 -15.96 37.68 4.24
CA VAL A 923 -15.64 37.87 2.82
C VAL A 923 -16.33 39.16 2.37
N HIS A 924 -15.52 40.14 1.99
CA HIS A 924 -15.98 41.43 1.47
C HIS A 924 -16.37 41.31 -0.01
N LYS A 925 -17.15 42.28 -0.53
CA LYS A 925 -17.57 42.30 -1.95
C LYS A 925 -16.41 42.32 -2.94
N ASP A 926 -15.28 42.90 -2.53
CA ASP A 926 -14.06 42.95 -3.34
C ASP A 926 -13.26 41.65 -3.33
N GLY A 927 -13.71 40.63 -2.57
CA GLY A 927 -13.05 39.33 -2.43
C GLY A 927 -12.04 39.26 -1.28
N LYS A 928 -11.75 40.38 -0.59
CA LYS A 928 -10.88 40.36 0.58
C LYS A 928 -11.52 39.55 1.70
N VAL A 929 -10.71 38.76 2.40
CA VAL A 929 -11.16 38.00 3.57
C VAL A 929 -10.53 38.61 4.82
N SER A 930 -11.37 38.89 5.83
CA SER A 930 -10.96 39.52 7.09
C SER A 930 -11.49 38.75 8.30
N HIS A 931 -10.86 38.96 9.45
CA HIS A 931 -11.43 38.55 10.72
C HIS A 931 -12.54 39.52 11.14
N VAL A 932 -13.52 39.02 11.89
CA VAL A 932 -14.58 39.81 12.55
C VAL A 932 -14.83 39.34 13.97
#